data_AF-A0A1S3SHY9-F1
#
_entry.id   AF-A0A1S3SHY9-F1
#
_cell.length_a   1.000
_cell.length_b   1.000
_cell.length_c   1.000
_cell.angle_alpha   90.00
_cell.angle_beta   90.00
_cell.angle_gamma   90.00
#
_symmetry.space_group_name_H-M   'P 1'
#
loop_
_entity.id
_entity.type
_entity.pdbx_description
1 polymer ?
#
loop_
_entity_poly.entity_id
_entity_poly.type
_entity_poly.pdbx_seq_one_letter_code
_entity_poly.pdbx_strand_id
1 'polypeptide(L)'
;MELQSELLKSIWYAFISLDMEKCGKVSKSQLKVLSHNLYTVLNIPHDPVALEEHFQDDDNGPVSNHGYMPYLNKYILAKVNYLNKYILAKVKEGAYDKETFDDLCWMMTMKKNYRPTSGQGGLLCSLRDCFKLFCLFNLLSEDHYPLIMILQEVEYLMKKISTAMNQEWDGKPLEDLQSQDASVQEKGMSVWVFLDHMGAGRLLRVSNAGAFSLALDQVFLEMYHNVLKRGYMWKKGHVRRNWMERWFVLRPSFMAYYASEDLKDKKGEIPLDQNCVVEAIPDRDGKRCLFCVKTTSKTYEMSAADQRQRVEWTQALQTAVRLQGERKSSLHQELKLKRRVQREQSQRERSLSASSSRGSQSEDLTIQDLEKEKERQGQEIESIIQHQREVEARRREEEEKERQQQKEVQRELERQLEEAEKLRESMQAEMAEKEKEAEQQRKRIQELELTQHKLEAALNTEIQAHMEEERVRLELEGVLQAEEEKSRQCLLLQEQQEASRHFSPTEEAPNRAKEERPDPSALHYASQELQSLRETRERSHQHLEEVQEKLRKASIHVRHWNVQLNRLMKPVAPGDKLSSLPAKITCPKQEGALASSEFIAKLQPRANQETQQILESQSATEEKGLQEQMEAITLSEPGGS
;
A
#
# COMPACT_ATOMS: atom_id res chain seq x y z
N MET A 1 -13.48 13.62 -23.51
CA MET A 1 -14.07 14.72 -24.29
C MET A 1 -13.66 16.07 -23.74
N GLU A 2 -13.97 16.40 -22.49
CA GLU A 2 -13.69 17.72 -21.87
C GLU A 2 -12.24 18.22 -22.07
N LEU A 3 -11.23 17.40 -21.73
CA LEU A 3 -9.81 17.76 -21.90
C LEU A 3 -9.41 18.05 -23.35
N GLN A 4 -10.06 17.43 -24.34
CA GLN A 4 -9.80 17.69 -25.77
C GLN A 4 -10.36 19.04 -26.20
N SER A 5 -11.58 19.37 -25.76
CA SER A 5 -12.17 20.69 -26.00
C SER A 5 -11.38 21.80 -25.32
N GLU A 6 -10.66 21.55 -24.22
CA GLU A 6 -9.78 22.55 -23.61
C GLU A 6 -8.48 22.76 -24.40
N LEU A 7 -7.74 21.69 -24.71
CA LEU A 7 -6.49 21.78 -25.48
C LEU A 7 -6.72 22.44 -26.86
N LEU A 8 -7.85 22.13 -27.50
CA LEU A 8 -8.26 22.71 -28.77
C LEU A 8 -8.32 24.25 -28.75
N LYS A 9 -8.66 24.86 -27.61
CA LYS A 9 -8.76 26.32 -27.50
C LYS A 9 -7.41 27.02 -27.61
N SER A 10 -6.43 26.52 -26.87
CA SER A 10 -5.05 27.03 -26.91
C SER A 10 -4.42 26.76 -28.29
N ILE A 11 -4.70 25.59 -28.88
CA ILE A 11 -4.30 25.23 -30.24
C ILE A 11 -4.86 26.23 -31.27
N TRP A 12 -6.16 26.57 -31.22
CA TRP A 12 -6.77 27.51 -32.17
C TRP A 12 -6.00 28.83 -32.23
N TYR A 13 -5.68 29.41 -31.08
CA TYR A 13 -4.88 30.64 -31.05
C TYR A 13 -3.50 30.44 -31.71
N ALA A 14 -2.77 29.38 -31.36
CA ALA A 14 -1.44 29.10 -31.91
C ALA A 14 -1.45 29.00 -33.45
N PHE A 15 -2.45 28.31 -34.01
CA PHE A 15 -2.64 28.16 -35.45
C PHE A 15 -3.03 29.46 -36.16
N ILE A 16 -3.98 30.21 -35.61
CA ILE A 16 -4.43 31.50 -36.18
C ILE A 16 -3.32 32.55 -36.12
N SER A 17 -2.40 32.44 -35.17
CA SER A 17 -1.19 33.27 -35.12
C SER A 17 -0.16 32.90 -36.20
N LEU A 18 -0.30 31.76 -36.88
CA LEU A 18 0.48 31.41 -38.08
C LEU A 18 -0.24 31.78 -39.38
N ASP A 19 -1.58 31.86 -39.39
CA ASP A 19 -2.42 32.30 -40.53
C ASP A 19 -2.35 33.84 -40.71
N MET A 20 -1.20 34.30 -41.21
CA MET A 20 -0.85 35.72 -41.37
C MET A 20 -1.83 36.50 -42.27
N GLU A 21 -2.48 35.81 -43.22
CA GLU A 21 -3.37 36.40 -44.22
C GLU A 21 -4.86 36.25 -43.87
N LYS A 22 -5.18 35.52 -42.78
CA LYS A 22 -6.55 35.09 -42.42
C LYS A 22 -7.25 34.31 -43.55
N CYS A 23 -6.47 33.63 -44.38
CA CYS A 23 -6.94 32.93 -45.58
C CYS A 23 -7.24 31.45 -45.31
N GLY A 24 -7.09 30.98 -44.05
CA GLY A 24 -7.27 29.58 -43.68
C GLY A 24 -6.08 28.69 -44.02
N LYS A 25 -4.94 29.29 -44.41
CA LYS A 25 -3.73 28.59 -44.88
C LYS A 25 -2.51 29.00 -44.05
N VAL A 26 -1.68 28.01 -43.73
CA VAL A 26 -0.42 28.16 -43.00
C VAL A 26 0.65 27.40 -43.80
N SER A 27 1.90 27.88 -43.81
CA SER A 27 2.95 27.19 -44.57
C SER A 27 3.22 25.79 -44.02
N LYS A 28 3.44 24.80 -44.91
CA LYS A 28 3.71 23.40 -44.52
C LYS A 28 4.85 23.32 -43.48
N SER A 29 5.89 24.13 -43.62
CA SER A 29 7.05 24.17 -42.71
C SER A 29 6.69 24.68 -41.30
N GLN A 30 5.93 25.76 -41.18
CA GLN A 30 5.46 26.27 -39.87
C GLN A 30 4.53 25.26 -39.19
N LEU A 31 3.67 24.60 -39.98
CA LEU A 31 2.76 23.58 -39.47
C LEU A 31 3.49 22.30 -39.02
N LYS A 32 4.54 21.86 -39.73
CA LYS A 32 5.40 20.73 -39.31
C LYS A 32 6.10 21.04 -37.99
N VAL A 33 6.67 22.24 -37.82
CA VAL A 33 7.34 22.67 -36.58
C VAL A 33 6.36 22.78 -35.41
N LEU A 34 5.20 23.41 -35.60
CA LEU A 34 4.18 23.49 -34.55
C LEU A 34 3.69 22.10 -34.14
N SER A 35 3.39 21.24 -35.13
CA SER A 35 2.94 19.87 -34.86
C SER A 35 3.97 19.12 -34.02
N HIS A 36 5.25 19.14 -34.41
CA HIS A 36 6.36 18.52 -33.67
C HIS A 36 6.46 19.06 -32.23
N ASN A 37 6.38 20.38 -32.03
CA ASN A 37 6.49 20.97 -30.69
C ASN A 37 5.32 20.59 -29.77
N LEU A 38 4.08 20.61 -30.26
CA LEU A 38 2.91 20.14 -29.51
C LEU A 38 3.06 18.66 -29.15
N TYR A 39 3.55 17.87 -30.09
CA TYR A 39 3.81 16.45 -29.96
C TYR A 39 4.88 16.13 -28.90
N THR A 40 5.95 16.92 -28.82
CA THR A 40 6.97 16.83 -27.75
C THR A 40 6.38 17.20 -26.39
N VAL A 41 5.68 18.33 -26.27
CA VAL A 41 5.13 18.79 -24.97
C VAL A 41 4.06 17.85 -24.42
N LEU A 42 3.30 17.19 -25.30
CA LEU A 42 2.32 16.17 -24.91
C LEU A 42 2.95 14.80 -24.57
N ASN A 43 4.28 14.66 -24.60
CA ASN A 43 5.03 13.40 -24.34
C ASN A 43 4.50 12.18 -25.12
N ILE A 44 4.02 12.43 -26.34
CA ILE A 44 3.56 11.37 -27.24
C ILE A 44 4.82 10.72 -27.87
N PRO A 45 4.87 9.40 -28.12
CA PRO A 45 5.94 8.81 -28.92
C PRO A 45 5.76 9.14 -30.40
N HIS A 46 6.80 9.70 -31.04
CA HIS A 46 6.78 10.09 -32.45
C HIS A 46 7.61 9.19 -33.32
N ASP A 47 6.98 8.69 -34.36
CA ASP A 47 7.69 8.21 -35.54
C ASP A 47 7.90 9.42 -36.49
N PRO A 48 9.16 9.84 -36.75
CA PRO A 48 9.43 10.92 -37.69
C PRO A 48 8.98 10.57 -39.12
N VAL A 49 9.00 9.30 -39.52
CA VAL A 49 8.63 8.87 -40.88
C VAL A 49 7.15 9.12 -41.14
N ALA A 50 6.28 8.71 -40.21
CA ALA A 50 4.84 8.96 -40.30
C ALA A 50 4.47 10.46 -40.29
N LEU A 51 5.28 11.31 -39.65
CA LEU A 51 5.09 12.76 -39.72
C LEU A 51 5.48 13.32 -41.09
N GLU A 52 6.52 12.77 -41.73
CA GLU A 52 6.95 13.20 -43.06
C GLU A 52 5.98 12.74 -44.16
N GLU A 53 5.42 11.52 -44.07
CA GLU A 53 4.32 11.08 -44.93
C GLU A 53 3.11 12.03 -44.91
N HIS A 54 2.77 12.60 -43.74
CA HIS A 54 1.68 13.57 -43.61
C HIS A 54 1.95 14.93 -44.30
N PHE A 55 3.20 15.22 -44.67
CA PHE A 55 3.62 16.47 -45.31
C PHE A 55 4.33 16.28 -46.66
N GLN A 56 4.26 15.07 -47.26
CA GLN A 56 4.80 14.82 -48.60
C GLN A 56 4.24 15.80 -49.66
N ASP A 57 5.01 16.03 -50.71
CA ASP A 57 4.72 17.05 -51.72
C ASP A 57 3.71 16.62 -52.81
N ASP A 58 3.12 15.43 -52.67
CA ASP A 58 1.95 15.04 -53.43
C ASP A 58 0.75 15.96 -53.10
N ASP A 59 0.13 16.54 -54.12
CA ASP A 59 -1.04 17.44 -53.97
C ASP A 59 -2.30 16.78 -53.36
N ASN A 60 -2.22 15.47 -53.11
CA ASN A 60 -3.22 14.68 -52.40
C ASN A 60 -3.07 14.76 -50.86
N GLY A 61 -2.02 15.39 -50.35
CA GLY A 61 -1.81 15.56 -48.91
C GLY A 61 -2.89 16.41 -48.23
N PRO A 62 -3.25 16.13 -46.96
CA PRO A 62 -4.36 16.78 -46.25
C PRO A 62 -4.21 18.30 -46.06
N VAL A 63 -3.01 18.84 -46.30
CA VAL A 63 -2.66 20.26 -46.15
C VAL A 63 -2.64 21.01 -47.50
N SER A 64 -2.55 20.34 -48.66
CA SER A 64 -2.39 21.03 -49.96
C SER A 64 -3.64 21.86 -50.33
N ASN A 65 -4.83 21.26 -50.17
CA ASN A 65 -6.07 21.81 -50.74
C ASN A 65 -7.20 22.13 -49.74
N HIS A 66 -7.14 21.63 -48.50
CA HIS A 66 -8.29 21.65 -47.56
C HIS A 66 -8.14 22.56 -46.33
N GLY A 67 -7.05 23.34 -46.23
CA GLY A 67 -6.76 24.20 -45.07
C GLY A 67 -6.35 23.42 -43.82
N TYR A 68 -5.98 24.13 -42.75
CA TYR A 68 -5.40 23.48 -41.55
C TYR A 68 -6.44 22.84 -40.61
N MET A 69 -7.72 23.26 -40.64
CA MET A 69 -8.74 22.76 -39.71
C MET A 69 -9.07 21.26 -39.90
N PRO A 70 -9.23 20.71 -41.12
CA PRO A 70 -9.38 19.27 -41.31
C PRO A 70 -8.15 18.47 -40.86
N TYR A 71 -6.93 18.99 -41.08
CA TYR A 71 -5.69 18.39 -40.58
C TYR A 71 -5.67 18.34 -39.05
N LEU A 72 -6.04 19.46 -38.40
CA LEU A 72 -6.14 19.56 -36.95
C LEU A 72 -7.07 18.50 -36.37
N ASN A 73 -8.29 18.42 -36.89
CA ASN A 73 -9.31 17.48 -36.41
C ASN A 73 -8.94 16.02 -36.70
N LYS A 74 -8.40 15.72 -37.90
CA LYS A 74 -8.13 14.34 -38.36
C LYS A 74 -6.80 13.76 -37.88
N TYR A 75 -5.78 14.56 -37.60
CA TYR A 75 -4.44 14.05 -37.27
C TYR A 75 -3.96 14.46 -35.87
N ILE A 76 -4.15 15.71 -35.45
CA ILE A 76 -3.75 16.13 -34.09
C ILE A 76 -4.81 15.68 -33.08
N LEU A 77 -6.06 16.14 -33.22
CA LEU A 77 -7.12 15.81 -32.27
C LEU A 77 -7.51 14.33 -32.31
N ALA A 78 -7.53 13.67 -33.48
CA ALA A 78 -7.82 12.25 -33.54
C ALA A 78 -6.73 11.39 -32.86
N LYS A 79 -5.44 11.73 -33.01
CA LYS A 79 -4.36 11.06 -32.25
C LYS A 79 -4.48 11.40 -30.76
N VAL A 80 -4.74 12.66 -30.38
CA VAL A 80 -5.03 13.03 -28.98
C VAL A 80 -6.27 12.27 -28.45
N ASN A 81 -7.27 11.95 -29.27
CA ASN A 81 -8.42 11.12 -28.87
C ASN A 81 -8.02 9.67 -28.62
N TYR A 82 -7.24 9.08 -29.53
CA TYR A 82 -6.70 7.74 -29.40
C TYR A 82 -5.81 7.61 -28.15
N LEU A 83 -4.89 8.57 -27.97
CA LEU A 83 -3.97 8.65 -26.85
C LEU A 83 -4.70 8.95 -25.54
N ASN A 84 -5.71 9.82 -25.50
CA ASN A 84 -6.49 10.03 -24.28
C ASN A 84 -7.26 8.75 -23.88
N LYS A 85 -7.73 7.95 -24.84
CA LYS A 85 -8.34 6.63 -24.58
C LYS A 85 -7.33 5.57 -24.11
N TYR A 86 -6.11 5.57 -24.65
CA TYR A 86 -5.07 4.57 -24.32
C TYR A 86 -4.21 4.91 -23.10
N ILE A 87 -3.86 6.19 -22.92
CA ILE A 87 -2.99 6.69 -21.84
C ILE A 87 -3.77 6.76 -20.53
N LEU A 88 -5.01 7.28 -20.48
CA LEU A 88 -5.81 7.24 -19.25
C LEU A 88 -6.08 5.80 -18.76
N ALA A 89 -6.07 4.82 -19.67
CA ALA A 89 -6.22 3.40 -19.34
C ALA A 89 -4.92 2.72 -18.85
N LYS A 90 -3.74 3.34 -19.01
CA LYS A 90 -2.44 2.73 -18.67
C LYS A 90 -1.51 3.57 -17.79
N VAL A 91 -1.72 4.88 -17.69
CA VAL A 91 -0.79 5.82 -17.04
C VAL A 91 -1.55 6.67 -16.04
N LYS A 92 -1.18 6.53 -14.75
CA LYS A 92 -1.65 7.40 -13.66
C LYS A 92 -1.30 8.86 -13.97
N GLU A 93 -2.12 9.80 -13.50
CA GLU A 93 -1.97 11.25 -13.72
C GLU A 93 -0.50 11.70 -13.61
N GLY A 94 0.06 12.23 -14.71
CA GLY A 94 1.48 12.60 -14.78
C GLY A 94 2.16 12.50 -16.16
N ALA A 95 1.45 12.11 -17.23
CA ALA A 95 2.05 11.90 -18.55
C ALA A 95 2.51 13.18 -19.27
N TYR A 96 1.81 14.30 -19.12
CA TYR A 96 2.19 15.61 -19.70
C TYR A 96 1.73 16.75 -18.79
N ASP A 97 2.39 17.90 -18.89
CA ASP A 97 2.02 19.11 -18.13
C ASP A 97 1.21 20.07 -19.01
N LYS A 98 -0.01 20.37 -18.58
CA LYS A 98 -0.92 21.28 -19.28
C LYS A 98 -0.45 22.74 -19.22
N GLU A 99 0.25 23.16 -18.17
CA GLU A 99 0.72 24.55 -18.05
C GLU A 99 1.79 24.86 -19.11
N THR A 100 2.79 24.00 -19.29
CA THR A 100 3.78 24.14 -20.38
C THR A 100 3.18 24.07 -21.79
N PHE A 101 2.11 23.29 -21.98
CA PHE A 101 1.37 23.24 -23.24
C PHE A 101 0.68 24.59 -23.55
N ASP A 102 -0.07 25.13 -22.59
CA ASP A 102 -0.75 26.41 -22.76
C ASP A 102 0.26 27.58 -22.87
N ASP A 103 1.41 27.51 -22.19
CA ASP A 103 2.49 28.51 -22.30
C ASP A 103 3.15 28.51 -23.68
N LEU A 104 3.36 27.35 -24.30
CA LEU A 104 3.82 27.27 -25.70
C LEU A 104 2.84 27.98 -26.65
N CYS A 105 1.53 27.71 -26.51
CA CYS A 105 0.50 28.38 -27.29
C CYS A 105 0.43 29.90 -27.02
N TRP A 106 0.58 30.31 -25.75
CA TRP A 106 0.63 31.70 -25.34
C TRP A 106 1.83 32.45 -25.92
N MET A 107 3.05 31.92 -25.79
CA MET A 107 4.27 32.54 -26.33
C MET A 107 4.24 32.76 -27.85
N MET A 108 3.58 31.87 -28.60
CA MET A 108 3.40 32.00 -30.05
C MET A 108 2.37 33.06 -30.45
N THR A 109 1.39 33.34 -29.59
CA THR A 109 0.21 34.17 -29.90
C THR A 109 0.33 35.59 -29.38
N MET A 110 0.85 35.73 -28.15
CA MET A 110 1.02 37.00 -27.44
C MET A 110 1.85 37.99 -28.24
N LYS A 111 2.99 37.56 -28.81
CA LYS A 111 3.92 38.43 -29.56
C LYS A 111 3.31 39.13 -30.79
N LYS A 112 2.23 38.57 -31.36
CA LYS A 112 1.55 39.15 -32.53
C LYS A 112 0.31 39.98 -32.16
N ASN A 113 -0.45 39.53 -31.17
CA ASN A 113 -1.79 40.02 -30.90
C ASN A 113 -1.93 40.89 -29.64
N TYR A 114 -0.99 40.79 -28.68
CA TYR A 114 -1.05 41.56 -27.44
C TYR A 114 -0.01 42.68 -27.44
N ARG A 115 -0.48 43.90 -27.73
CA ARG A 115 0.26 45.13 -27.46
C ARG A 115 -0.46 45.84 -26.30
N PRO A 116 0.06 45.79 -25.06
CA PRO A 116 -0.59 46.48 -23.95
C PRO A 116 -0.62 47.99 -24.24
N THR A 117 -1.81 48.58 -24.14
CA THR A 117 -2.01 50.01 -24.42
C THR A 117 -1.32 50.85 -23.34
N SER A 118 -0.17 51.43 -23.65
CA SER A 118 0.63 52.27 -22.73
C SER A 118 0.01 53.67 -22.53
N GLY A 119 -1.22 53.70 -22.02
CA GLY A 119 -1.97 54.92 -21.70
C GLY A 119 -2.05 55.19 -20.20
N GLN A 120 -1.33 56.24 -19.74
CA GLN A 120 -1.50 56.94 -18.44
C GLN A 120 -1.94 56.10 -17.22
N GLY A 121 -1.26 54.99 -16.98
CA GLY A 121 -1.42 54.14 -15.81
C GLY A 121 -0.45 52.97 -15.92
N GLY A 122 0.22 52.62 -14.82
CA GLY A 122 1.13 51.46 -14.82
C GLY A 122 0.35 50.16 -15.10
N LEU A 123 0.95 49.26 -15.88
CA LEU A 123 0.34 47.98 -16.23
C LEU A 123 0.03 47.18 -14.95
N LEU A 124 -1.25 46.92 -14.66
CA LEU A 124 -1.65 46.24 -13.41
C LEU A 124 -1.28 44.76 -13.36
N CYS A 125 -1.05 44.15 -14.53
CA CYS A 125 -0.75 42.73 -14.69
C CYS A 125 0.68 42.53 -15.20
N SER A 126 1.45 41.64 -14.58
CA SER A 126 2.70 41.16 -15.16
C SER A 126 2.45 40.25 -16.37
N LEU A 127 3.48 39.96 -17.17
CA LEU A 127 3.39 38.99 -18.27
C LEU A 127 2.89 37.60 -17.81
N ARG A 128 3.24 37.20 -16.58
CA ARG A 128 2.81 35.94 -15.97
C ARG A 128 1.35 35.99 -15.51
N ASP A 129 0.87 37.15 -15.08
CA ASP A 129 -0.55 37.36 -14.75
C ASP A 129 -1.40 37.33 -16.02
N CYS A 130 -0.94 37.94 -17.12
CA CYS A 130 -1.60 37.85 -18.42
C CYS A 130 -1.70 36.41 -18.95
N PHE A 131 -0.67 35.58 -18.75
CA PHE A 131 -0.72 34.15 -19.06
C PHE A 131 -1.79 33.40 -18.24
N LYS A 132 -1.84 33.62 -16.92
CA LYS A 132 -2.86 33.02 -16.04
C LYS A 132 -4.27 33.45 -16.44
N LEU A 133 -4.45 34.73 -16.78
CA LEU A 133 -5.71 35.28 -17.29
C LEU A 133 -6.09 34.68 -18.66
N PHE A 134 -5.13 34.40 -19.55
CA PHE A 134 -5.36 33.70 -20.82
C PHE A 134 -5.84 32.25 -20.59
N CYS A 135 -5.22 31.51 -19.66
CA CYS A 135 -5.66 30.16 -19.30
C CYS A 135 -7.06 30.15 -18.67
N LEU A 136 -7.35 31.09 -17.77
CA LEU A 136 -8.68 31.28 -17.18
C LEU A 136 -9.72 31.70 -18.24
N PHE A 137 -9.31 32.48 -19.25
CA PHE A 137 -10.16 32.80 -20.39
C PHE A 137 -10.50 31.56 -21.22
N ASN A 138 -9.52 30.69 -21.51
CA ASN A 138 -9.78 29.45 -22.28
C ASN A 138 -10.72 28.50 -21.52
N LEU A 139 -10.59 28.41 -20.20
CA LEU A 139 -11.49 27.64 -19.34
C LEU A 139 -12.94 28.16 -19.40
N LEU A 140 -13.14 29.49 -19.30
CA LEU A 140 -14.46 30.11 -19.19
C LEU A 140 -15.14 30.46 -20.53
N SER A 141 -14.38 30.63 -21.61
CA SER A 141 -14.91 30.94 -22.95
C SER A 141 -15.84 29.85 -23.49
N GLU A 142 -16.72 30.21 -24.42
CA GLU A 142 -17.56 29.24 -25.13
C GLU A 142 -16.72 28.23 -25.95
N ASP A 143 -17.32 27.13 -26.42
CA ASP A 143 -16.58 26.00 -27.02
C ASP A 143 -16.54 26.03 -28.56
N HIS A 144 -16.89 27.18 -29.16
CA HIS A 144 -16.81 27.44 -30.60
C HIS A 144 -15.81 28.56 -30.89
N TYR A 145 -15.14 28.48 -32.04
CA TYR A 145 -14.28 29.57 -32.52
C TYR A 145 -15.11 30.59 -33.35
N PRO A 146 -14.91 31.91 -33.23
CA PRO A 146 -13.95 32.61 -32.38
C PRO A 146 -14.27 32.48 -30.88
N LEU A 147 -13.23 32.26 -30.08
CA LEU A 147 -13.38 32.09 -28.64
C LEU A 147 -13.73 33.42 -27.96
N ILE A 148 -14.88 33.40 -27.30
CA ILE A 148 -15.46 34.55 -26.63
C ILE A 148 -15.86 34.16 -25.20
N MET A 149 -15.55 35.04 -24.24
CA MET A 149 -16.09 34.98 -22.89
C MET A 149 -17.31 35.91 -22.79
N ILE A 150 -18.45 35.37 -22.39
CA ILE A 150 -19.68 36.15 -22.16
C ILE A 150 -19.60 36.93 -20.84
N LEU A 151 -20.37 38.01 -20.73
CA LEU A 151 -20.35 38.91 -19.57
C LEU A 151 -20.59 38.20 -18.22
N GLN A 152 -21.45 37.19 -18.16
CA GLN A 152 -21.73 36.45 -16.91
C GLN A 152 -20.52 35.62 -16.43
N GLU A 153 -19.68 35.15 -17.35
CA GLU A 153 -18.45 34.42 -17.01
C GLU A 153 -17.32 35.40 -16.65
N VAL A 154 -17.27 36.59 -17.28
CA VAL A 154 -16.40 37.70 -16.85
C VAL A 154 -16.76 38.09 -15.41
N GLU A 155 -18.03 38.33 -15.13
CA GLU A 155 -18.54 38.69 -13.80
C GLU A 155 -18.23 37.61 -12.75
N TYR A 156 -18.38 36.33 -13.10
CA TYR A 156 -18.01 35.21 -12.22
C TYR A 156 -16.51 35.24 -11.88
N LEU A 157 -15.64 35.48 -12.86
CA LEU A 157 -14.20 35.58 -12.65
C LEU A 157 -13.84 36.82 -11.80
N MET A 158 -14.46 37.98 -12.06
CA MET A 158 -14.20 39.21 -11.29
C MET A 158 -14.65 39.06 -9.83
N LYS A 159 -15.82 38.44 -9.58
CA LYS A 159 -16.30 38.07 -8.24
C LYS A 159 -15.33 37.14 -7.52
N LYS A 160 -14.78 36.14 -8.21
CA LYS A 160 -13.79 35.20 -7.66
C LYS A 160 -12.48 35.90 -7.28
N ILE A 161 -11.91 36.72 -8.17
CA ILE A 161 -10.69 37.48 -7.88
C ILE A 161 -10.92 38.49 -6.73
N SER A 162 -12.06 39.19 -6.73
CA SER A 162 -12.42 40.12 -5.64
C SER A 162 -12.52 39.41 -4.28
N THR A 163 -13.17 38.24 -4.25
CA THR A 163 -13.31 37.42 -3.04
C THR A 163 -11.94 36.95 -2.54
N ALA A 164 -11.02 36.56 -3.44
CA ALA A 164 -9.65 36.19 -3.07
C ALA A 164 -8.83 37.40 -2.54
N MET A 165 -9.14 38.63 -2.97
CA MET A 165 -8.62 39.88 -2.37
C MET A 165 -9.30 40.27 -1.05
N ASN A 166 -10.30 39.51 -0.56
CA ASN A 166 -11.20 39.86 0.54
C ASN A 166 -11.97 41.18 0.32
N GLN A 167 -12.41 41.42 -0.93
CA GLN A 167 -13.20 42.58 -1.32
C GLN A 167 -14.57 42.16 -1.86
N GLU A 168 -15.59 42.97 -1.59
CA GLU A 168 -16.90 42.81 -2.22
C GLU A 168 -16.86 43.37 -3.64
N TRP A 169 -17.41 42.61 -4.60
CA TRP A 169 -17.53 43.03 -5.98
C TRP A 169 -18.82 43.84 -6.18
N ASP A 170 -18.68 45.13 -6.49
CA ASP A 170 -19.82 46.06 -6.55
C ASP A 170 -20.53 46.14 -7.91
N GLY A 171 -20.11 45.34 -8.91
CA GLY A 171 -20.74 45.25 -10.24
C GLY A 171 -20.47 46.42 -11.18
N LYS A 172 -20.40 47.64 -10.63
CA LYS A 172 -20.29 48.91 -11.36
C LYS A 172 -19.22 48.95 -12.45
N PRO A 173 -17.98 48.46 -12.29
CA PRO A 173 -16.99 48.51 -13.37
C PRO A 173 -17.42 47.74 -14.63
N LEU A 174 -18.26 46.71 -14.48
CA LEU A 174 -18.81 45.96 -15.61
C LEU A 174 -20.06 46.64 -16.19
N GLU A 175 -20.90 47.27 -15.36
CA GLU A 175 -22.06 48.07 -15.80
C GLU A 175 -21.63 49.35 -16.55
N ASP A 176 -20.57 50.01 -16.09
CA ASP A 176 -19.92 51.15 -16.74
C ASP A 176 -19.41 50.75 -18.13
N LEU A 177 -18.85 49.54 -18.28
CA LEU A 177 -18.38 49.00 -19.56
C LEU A 177 -19.54 48.59 -20.49
N GLN A 178 -20.60 47.97 -19.96
CA GLN A 178 -21.82 47.67 -20.72
C GLN A 178 -22.47 48.94 -21.28
N SER A 179 -22.42 50.03 -20.52
CA SER A 179 -22.97 51.33 -20.92
C SER A 179 -22.13 52.04 -21.99
N GLN A 180 -20.83 51.72 -22.08
CA GLN A 180 -19.90 52.30 -23.06
C GLN A 180 -19.84 51.51 -24.37
N ASP A 181 -20.01 50.17 -24.33
CA ASP A 181 -19.92 49.32 -25.52
C ASP A 181 -21.04 48.28 -25.57
N ALA A 182 -22.14 48.64 -26.25
CA ALA A 182 -23.28 47.76 -26.49
C ALA A 182 -22.92 46.50 -27.31
N SER A 183 -21.81 46.50 -28.06
CA SER A 183 -21.41 45.32 -28.84
C SER A 183 -20.95 44.15 -27.96
N VAL A 184 -20.39 44.47 -26.78
CA VAL A 184 -20.01 43.50 -25.76
C VAL A 184 -21.24 42.80 -25.16
N GLN A 185 -22.38 43.49 -25.10
CA GLN A 185 -23.63 42.95 -24.56
C GLN A 185 -24.24 41.85 -25.45
N GLU A 186 -24.15 42.01 -26.77
CA GLU A 186 -24.70 41.03 -27.73
C GLU A 186 -23.75 39.87 -28.05
N LYS A 187 -22.43 40.12 -28.11
CA LYS A 187 -21.45 39.15 -28.64
C LYS A 187 -20.43 38.65 -27.63
N GLY A 188 -20.19 39.35 -26.50
CA GLY A 188 -19.16 39.01 -25.51
C GLY A 188 -17.75 39.49 -25.85
N MET A 189 -16.78 39.20 -24.98
CA MET A 189 -15.39 39.68 -25.08
C MET A 189 -14.42 38.63 -25.66
N SER A 190 -13.55 39.04 -26.59
CA SER A 190 -12.39 38.23 -27.00
C SER A 190 -11.25 38.33 -26.00
N VAL A 191 -10.31 37.37 -26.02
CA VAL A 191 -9.20 37.31 -25.06
C VAL A 191 -8.32 38.57 -25.05
N TRP A 192 -8.07 39.17 -26.21
CA TRP A 192 -7.23 40.37 -26.31
C TRP A 192 -7.92 41.61 -25.73
N VAL A 193 -9.23 41.76 -26.00
CA VAL A 193 -10.06 42.83 -25.42
C VAL A 193 -10.15 42.66 -23.91
N PHE A 194 -10.38 41.43 -23.43
CA PHE A 194 -10.40 41.11 -22.00
C PHE A 194 -9.06 41.45 -21.31
N LEU A 195 -7.93 41.04 -21.89
CA LEU A 195 -6.59 41.30 -21.33
C LEU A 195 -6.21 42.79 -21.35
N ASP A 196 -6.64 43.57 -22.33
CA ASP A 196 -6.44 45.04 -22.34
C ASP A 196 -7.29 45.71 -21.24
N HIS A 197 -8.57 45.33 -21.10
CA HIS A 197 -9.45 45.84 -20.04
C HIS A 197 -8.97 45.47 -18.62
N MET A 198 -8.41 44.27 -18.45
CA MET A 198 -7.76 43.84 -17.20
C MET A 198 -6.47 44.64 -16.93
N GLY A 199 -5.59 44.75 -17.93
CA GLY A 199 -4.31 45.47 -17.81
C GLY A 199 -4.49 46.97 -17.53
N ALA A 200 -5.55 47.58 -18.09
CA ALA A 200 -5.95 48.97 -17.87
C ALA A 200 -6.83 49.20 -16.62
N GLY A 201 -7.13 48.16 -15.84
CA GLY A 201 -7.89 48.30 -14.58
C GLY A 201 -9.36 48.66 -14.71
N ARG A 202 -9.94 48.51 -15.91
CA ARG A 202 -11.35 48.84 -16.16
C ARG A 202 -12.30 47.80 -15.56
N LEU A 203 -11.85 46.55 -15.44
CA LEU A 203 -12.66 45.44 -14.93
C LEU A 203 -12.58 45.25 -13.41
N LEU A 204 -11.54 45.75 -12.73
CA LEU A 204 -11.37 45.62 -11.27
C LEU A 204 -10.71 46.88 -10.70
N ARG A 205 -11.28 47.41 -9.61
CA ARG A 205 -10.69 48.52 -8.84
C ARG A 205 -9.56 48.01 -7.94
N VAL A 206 -8.39 47.76 -8.54
CA VAL A 206 -7.21 47.22 -7.85
C VAL A 206 -6.42 48.33 -7.16
N SER A 207 -6.36 48.32 -5.82
CA SER A 207 -5.55 49.26 -5.04
C SER A 207 -4.06 48.89 -4.96
N ASN A 208 -3.72 47.62 -5.20
CA ASN A 208 -2.35 47.08 -5.10
C ASN A 208 -2.16 45.92 -6.07
N ALA A 209 -1.26 46.08 -7.05
CA ALA A 209 -0.96 45.04 -8.05
C ALA A 209 -0.41 43.73 -7.45
N GLY A 210 0.35 43.81 -6.35
CA GLY A 210 0.87 42.64 -5.65
C GLY A 210 -0.24 41.81 -4.97
N ALA A 211 -1.23 42.48 -4.40
CA ALA A 211 -2.41 41.82 -3.84
C ALA A 211 -3.27 41.16 -4.93
N PHE A 212 -3.40 41.82 -6.09
CA PHE A 212 -4.08 41.26 -7.26
C PHE A 212 -3.37 40.01 -7.79
N SER A 213 -2.04 40.03 -7.97
CA SER A 213 -1.29 38.85 -8.46
C SER A 213 -1.41 37.66 -7.48
N LEU A 214 -1.33 37.89 -6.16
CA LEU A 214 -1.55 36.83 -5.17
C LEU A 214 -2.99 36.25 -5.22
N ALA A 215 -4.00 37.09 -5.39
CA ALA A 215 -5.39 36.66 -5.54
C ALA A 215 -5.64 35.91 -6.86
N LEU A 216 -5.04 36.38 -7.95
CA LEU A 216 -5.06 35.71 -9.26
C LEU A 216 -4.40 34.34 -9.17
N ASP A 217 -3.29 34.19 -8.44
CA ASP A 217 -2.60 32.90 -8.25
C ASP A 217 -3.44 31.91 -7.46
N GLN A 218 -4.18 32.39 -6.46
CA GLN A 218 -5.15 31.56 -5.75
C GLN A 218 -6.29 31.10 -6.67
N VAL A 219 -6.88 32.01 -7.46
CA VAL A 219 -7.96 31.68 -8.41
C VAL A 219 -7.47 30.76 -9.54
N PHE A 220 -6.25 30.96 -10.04
CA PHE A 220 -5.60 30.11 -11.03
C PHE A 220 -5.40 28.68 -10.50
N LEU A 221 -4.88 28.53 -9.27
CA LEU A 221 -4.77 27.21 -8.64
C LEU A 221 -6.13 26.55 -8.39
N GLU A 222 -7.15 27.31 -7.97
CA GLU A 222 -8.51 26.79 -7.73
C GLU A 222 -9.20 26.33 -9.03
N MET A 223 -9.13 27.15 -10.09
CA MET A 223 -9.90 26.96 -11.32
C MET A 223 -9.17 26.14 -12.39
N TYR A 224 -7.86 26.37 -12.57
CA TYR A 224 -7.08 25.74 -13.65
C TYR A 224 -6.38 24.45 -13.17
N HIS A 225 -5.77 24.46 -11.98
CA HIS A 225 -5.14 23.26 -11.41
C HIS A 225 -6.08 22.40 -10.53
N ASN A 226 -7.35 22.80 -10.38
CA ASN A 226 -8.36 22.13 -9.55
C ASN A 226 -7.95 21.94 -8.07
N VAL A 227 -7.21 22.89 -7.49
CA VAL A 227 -6.83 22.86 -6.07
C VAL A 227 -7.94 23.49 -5.22
N LEU A 228 -8.80 22.65 -4.64
CA LEU A 228 -9.98 23.08 -3.89
C LEU A 228 -9.64 23.81 -2.58
N LYS A 229 -8.55 23.39 -1.90
CA LYS A 229 -8.02 24.06 -0.71
C LYS A 229 -6.56 23.68 -0.47
N ARG A 230 -5.80 24.60 0.12
CA ARG A 230 -4.42 24.39 0.60
C ARG A 230 -4.19 25.11 1.92
N GLY A 231 -3.25 24.64 2.73
CA GLY A 231 -2.93 25.24 4.03
C GLY A 231 -2.27 24.26 5.01
N TYR A 232 -1.71 24.79 6.09
CA TYR A 232 -1.20 23.98 7.20
C TYR A 232 -2.34 23.39 8.03
N MET A 233 -2.23 22.11 8.39
CA MET A 233 -3.07 21.45 9.39
C MET A 233 -2.26 20.47 10.22
N TRP A 234 -2.74 20.20 11.43
CA TRP A 234 -2.17 19.19 12.31
C TRP A 234 -2.78 17.83 12.00
N LYS A 235 -1.94 16.83 11.72
CA LYS A 235 -2.36 15.46 11.39
C LYS A 235 -1.90 14.49 12.46
N LYS A 236 -2.78 13.56 12.86
CA LYS A 236 -2.41 12.44 13.74
C LYS A 236 -1.63 11.36 12.98
N GLY A 237 -0.55 10.87 13.60
CA GLY A 237 0.22 9.71 13.11
C GLY A 237 -0.56 8.41 13.32
N HIS A 238 -0.61 7.54 12.31
CA HIS A 238 -1.40 6.31 12.40
C HIS A 238 -0.80 5.31 13.41
N VAL A 239 0.53 5.11 13.37
CA VAL A 239 1.24 4.16 14.25
C VAL A 239 1.58 4.80 15.61
N ARG A 240 2.32 5.91 15.61
CA ARG A 240 2.84 6.54 16.84
C ARG A 240 1.89 7.56 17.48
N ARG A 241 0.69 7.79 16.94
CA ARG A 241 -0.36 8.73 17.41
C ARG A 241 0.04 10.21 17.64
N ASN A 242 1.31 10.57 17.47
CA ASN A 242 1.80 11.96 17.54
C ASN A 242 1.12 12.87 16.51
N TRP A 243 0.85 14.10 16.92
CA TRP A 243 0.35 15.17 16.05
C TRP A 243 1.53 15.89 15.37
N MET A 244 1.51 15.97 14.04
CA MET A 244 2.51 16.68 13.23
C MET A 244 1.83 17.71 12.34
N GLU A 245 2.36 18.91 12.28
CA GLU A 245 1.96 19.91 11.30
C GLU A 245 2.46 19.51 9.89
N ARG A 246 1.57 19.65 8.90
CA ARG A 246 1.83 19.34 7.50
C ARG A 246 1.10 20.34 6.61
N TRP A 247 1.69 20.64 5.46
CA TRP A 247 1.02 21.40 4.41
C TRP A 247 0.13 20.47 3.60
N PHE A 248 -1.16 20.76 3.53
CA PHE A 248 -2.14 19.97 2.77
C PHE A 248 -2.49 20.65 1.45
N VAL A 249 -2.71 19.83 0.42
CA VAL A 249 -3.23 20.24 -0.89
C VAL A 249 -4.36 19.30 -1.27
N LEU A 250 -5.57 19.83 -1.32
CA LEU A 250 -6.79 19.11 -1.68
C LEU A 250 -7.11 19.27 -3.17
N ARG A 251 -7.21 18.16 -3.88
CA ARG A 251 -7.73 18.04 -5.25
C ARG A 251 -9.00 17.16 -5.22
N PRO A 252 -9.82 17.12 -6.30
CA PRO A 252 -11.04 16.32 -6.33
C PRO A 252 -10.82 14.83 -6.02
N SER A 253 -9.76 14.22 -6.57
CA SER A 253 -9.51 12.76 -6.47
C SER A 253 -8.66 12.35 -5.26
N PHE A 254 -7.93 13.28 -4.65
CA PHE A 254 -7.04 12.98 -3.53
C PHE A 254 -6.66 14.24 -2.75
N MET A 255 -6.23 14.04 -1.50
CA MET A 255 -5.61 15.05 -0.68
C MET A 255 -4.16 14.64 -0.37
N ALA A 256 -3.21 15.37 -0.94
CA ALA A 256 -1.78 15.18 -0.68
C ALA A 256 -1.32 16.02 0.52
N TYR A 257 -0.30 15.54 1.23
CA TYR A 257 0.30 16.29 2.33
C TYR A 257 1.83 16.25 2.31
N TYR A 258 2.43 17.38 2.65
CA TYR A 258 3.85 17.69 2.46
C TYR A 258 4.49 18.14 3.78
N ALA A 259 5.83 18.13 3.84
CA ALA A 259 6.56 18.67 4.98
C ALA A 259 6.36 20.19 5.14
N SER A 260 6.34 20.92 4.01
CA SER A 260 6.19 22.38 3.96
C SER A 260 5.38 22.82 2.73
N GLU A 261 5.07 24.11 2.64
CA GLU A 261 4.42 24.76 1.49
C GLU A 261 5.24 24.67 0.17
N ASP A 262 6.55 24.36 0.23
CA ASP A 262 7.41 24.24 -0.95
C ASP A 262 7.09 23.06 -1.89
N LEU A 263 6.19 22.16 -1.47
CA LEU A 263 5.72 20.96 -2.19
C LEU A 263 6.80 19.93 -2.58
N LYS A 264 8.06 20.09 -2.13
CA LYS A 264 9.17 19.19 -2.52
C LYS A 264 9.10 17.84 -1.85
N ASP A 265 8.71 17.82 -0.58
CA ASP A 265 8.75 16.63 0.28
C ASP A 265 7.33 16.10 0.56
N LYS A 266 6.79 15.32 -0.40
CA LYS A 266 5.48 14.66 -0.28
C LYS A 266 5.53 13.55 0.75
N LYS A 267 4.86 13.75 1.90
CA LYS A 267 4.80 12.79 3.01
C LYS A 267 3.66 11.77 2.91
N GLY A 268 2.77 11.95 1.95
CA GLY A 268 1.76 10.96 1.60
C GLY A 268 0.55 11.57 0.91
N GLU A 269 -0.45 10.72 0.73
CA GLU A 269 -1.66 10.99 -0.02
C GLU A 269 -2.83 10.24 0.59
N ILE A 270 -4.00 10.85 0.52
CA ILE A 270 -5.26 10.32 0.99
C ILE A 270 -6.16 10.26 -0.25
N PRO A 271 -6.34 9.09 -0.88
CA PRO A 271 -7.27 8.97 -2.00
C PRO A 271 -8.68 9.29 -1.50
N LEU A 272 -9.43 10.02 -2.30
CA LEU A 272 -10.83 10.34 -2.04
C LEU A 272 -11.67 9.52 -3.00
N ASP A 273 -12.46 8.61 -2.45
CA ASP A 273 -13.44 7.80 -3.18
C ASP A 273 -14.87 8.25 -2.81
N GLN A 274 -15.88 7.76 -3.52
CA GLN A 274 -17.29 8.11 -3.22
C GLN A 274 -17.74 7.65 -1.82
N ASN A 275 -17.01 6.71 -1.21
CA ASN A 275 -17.33 6.10 0.08
C ASN A 275 -16.64 6.86 1.24
N CYS A 276 -15.85 7.90 0.95
CA CYS A 276 -15.15 8.67 1.95
C CYS A 276 -16.11 9.52 2.78
N VAL A 277 -16.07 9.36 4.10
CA VAL A 277 -16.94 10.12 5.02
C VAL A 277 -16.11 11.16 5.77
N VAL A 278 -16.60 12.41 5.76
CA VAL A 278 -15.95 13.56 6.41
C VAL A 278 -16.80 14.00 7.59
N GLU A 279 -16.27 13.86 8.81
CA GLU A 279 -16.99 14.11 10.06
C GLU A 279 -16.21 15.07 10.96
N ALA A 280 -16.92 16.02 11.59
CA ALA A 280 -16.36 16.80 12.70
C ALA A 280 -16.32 15.93 13.97
N ILE A 281 -15.21 16.00 14.71
CA ILE A 281 -14.99 15.24 15.94
C ILE A 281 -14.96 16.23 17.13
N PRO A 282 -15.50 15.88 18.31
CA PRO A 282 -15.34 16.69 19.52
C PRO A 282 -13.88 16.85 19.92
N ASP A 283 -13.54 18.01 20.51
CA ASP A 283 -12.19 18.34 20.96
C ASP A 283 -11.64 17.29 21.96
N ARG A 284 -10.44 16.75 21.67
CA ARG A 284 -9.79 15.62 22.34
C ARG A 284 -8.27 15.72 22.22
N ASP A 285 -7.52 14.97 23.03
CA ASP A 285 -6.05 14.94 23.04
C ASP A 285 -5.36 16.32 23.15
N GLY A 286 -6.02 17.29 23.81
CA GLY A 286 -5.56 18.68 23.91
C GLY A 286 -5.60 19.47 22.58
N LYS A 287 -6.18 18.89 21.52
CA LYS A 287 -6.38 19.54 20.22
C LYS A 287 -7.85 19.97 20.07
N ARG A 288 -8.02 21.15 19.47
CA ARG A 288 -9.33 21.73 19.15
C ARG A 288 -9.59 21.68 17.65
N CYS A 289 -10.84 21.94 17.27
CA CYS A 289 -11.25 22.07 15.87
C CYS A 289 -10.97 20.79 15.07
N LEU A 290 -11.24 19.64 15.69
CA LEU A 290 -10.98 18.31 15.14
C LEU A 290 -12.01 17.89 14.08
N PHE A 291 -11.52 17.15 13.08
CA PHE A 291 -12.33 16.42 12.10
C PHE A 291 -11.58 15.18 11.63
N CYS A 292 -12.27 14.26 10.96
CA CYS A 292 -11.62 13.13 10.29
C CYS A 292 -12.14 12.93 8.87
N VAL A 293 -11.27 12.32 8.05
CA VAL A 293 -11.63 11.69 6.79
C VAL A 293 -11.53 10.18 6.97
N LYS A 294 -12.65 9.47 6.89
CA LYS A 294 -12.72 8.01 6.87
C LYS A 294 -12.66 7.56 5.42
N THR A 295 -11.58 6.91 4.99
CA THR A 295 -11.52 6.21 3.70
C THR A 295 -11.87 4.74 3.90
N THR A 296 -12.11 4.03 2.80
CA THR A 296 -12.32 2.57 2.76
C THR A 296 -11.26 1.74 3.49
N SER A 297 -10.04 2.27 3.68
CA SER A 297 -8.94 1.55 4.35
C SER A 297 -8.50 2.17 5.69
N LYS A 298 -8.62 3.49 5.88
CA LYS A 298 -8.02 4.19 7.04
C LYS A 298 -8.82 5.43 7.44
N THR A 299 -8.87 5.69 8.74
CA THR A 299 -9.35 6.98 9.28
C THR A 299 -8.18 7.92 9.52
N TYR A 300 -8.30 9.15 9.02
CA TYR A 300 -7.30 10.21 9.13
C TYR A 300 -7.84 11.34 10.01
N GLU A 301 -7.37 11.43 11.26
CA GLU A 301 -7.70 12.52 12.19
C GLU A 301 -6.84 13.77 11.93
N MET A 302 -7.49 14.93 11.90
CA MET A 302 -6.92 16.24 11.58
C MET A 302 -7.45 17.33 12.51
N SER A 303 -6.63 18.35 12.78
CA SER A 303 -6.97 19.54 13.55
C SER A 303 -6.61 20.78 12.73
N ALA A 304 -7.60 21.64 12.49
CA ALA A 304 -7.41 22.94 11.86
C ALA A 304 -6.98 23.99 12.90
N ALA A 305 -6.41 25.12 12.47
CA ALA A 305 -5.96 26.17 13.40
C ALA A 305 -7.13 26.82 14.16
N ASP A 306 -8.28 26.94 13.51
CA ASP A 306 -9.49 27.55 14.08
C ASP A 306 -10.79 26.91 13.54
N GLN A 307 -11.91 27.34 14.11
CA GLN A 307 -13.25 26.84 13.83
C GLN A 307 -13.75 27.20 12.42
N ARG A 308 -13.31 28.33 11.86
CA ARG A 308 -13.63 28.74 10.48
C ARG A 308 -12.88 27.85 9.49
N GLN A 309 -11.57 27.68 9.67
CA GLN A 309 -10.76 26.78 8.86
C GLN A 309 -11.29 25.34 8.91
N ARG A 310 -11.72 24.83 10.07
CA ARG A 310 -12.34 23.50 10.18
C ARG A 310 -13.54 23.37 9.25
N VAL A 311 -14.42 24.37 9.23
CA VAL A 311 -15.63 24.38 8.38
C VAL A 311 -15.23 24.45 6.91
N GLU A 312 -14.32 25.36 6.54
CA GLU A 312 -13.83 25.49 5.16
C GLU A 312 -13.17 24.20 4.64
N TRP A 313 -12.33 23.53 5.45
CA TRP A 313 -11.72 22.24 5.10
C TRP A 313 -12.75 21.13 4.98
N THR A 314 -13.70 21.04 5.91
CA THR A 314 -14.79 20.05 5.87
C THR A 314 -15.65 20.21 4.62
N GLN A 315 -16.06 21.44 4.29
CA GLN A 315 -16.86 21.76 3.11
C GLN A 315 -16.10 21.50 1.79
N ALA A 316 -14.80 21.83 1.74
CA ALA A 316 -13.97 21.55 0.57
C ALA A 316 -13.80 20.04 0.35
N LEU A 317 -13.58 19.26 1.42
CA LEU A 317 -13.49 17.80 1.37
C LEU A 317 -14.82 17.15 0.96
N GLN A 318 -15.95 17.59 1.51
CA GLN A 318 -17.29 17.13 1.09
C GLN A 318 -17.56 17.45 -0.38
N THR A 319 -17.08 18.61 -0.87
CA THR A 319 -17.16 18.96 -2.29
C THR A 319 -16.29 18.06 -3.16
N ALA A 320 -15.08 17.70 -2.72
CA ALA A 320 -14.22 16.73 -3.42
C ALA A 320 -14.88 15.35 -3.52
N VAL A 321 -15.41 14.82 -2.40
CA VAL A 321 -16.12 13.52 -2.37
C VAL A 321 -17.36 13.54 -3.27
N ARG A 322 -18.14 14.62 -3.28
CA ARG A 322 -19.29 14.78 -4.20
C ARG A 322 -18.85 14.69 -5.66
N LEU A 323 -17.78 15.39 -6.04
CA LEU A 323 -17.25 15.35 -7.41
C LEU A 323 -16.82 13.93 -7.80
N GLN A 324 -16.23 13.15 -6.88
CA GLN A 324 -15.88 11.75 -7.13
C GLN A 324 -17.10 10.85 -7.31
N GLY A 325 -18.12 10.98 -6.45
CA GLY A 325 -19.38 10.24 -6.60
C GLY A 325 -20.10 10.56 -7.93
N GLU A 326 -20.01 11.80 -8.40
CA GLU A 326 -20.55 12.24 -9.69
C GLU A 326 -19.60 12.01 -10.89
N ARG A 327 -18.41 11.44 -10.66
CA ARG A 327 -17.32 11.22 -11.63
C ARG A 327 -16.90 12.48 -12.41
N LYS A 328 -16.93 13.64 -11.77
CA LYS A 328 -16.56 14.96 -12.33
C LYS A 328 -15.13 15.34 -11.98
N SER A 329 -14.41 15.91 -12.96
CA SER A 329 -12.98 16.24 -12.81
C SER A 329 -12.71 17.63 -12.23
N SER A 330 -13.63 18.60 -12.37
CA SER A 330 -13.49 19.97 -11.87
C SER A 330 -14.82 20.56 -11.38
N LEU A 331 -14.75 21.26 -10.23
CA LEU A 331 -15.87 22.06 -9.72
C LEU A 331 -16.25 23.21 -10.68
N HIS A 332 -15.26 23.86 -11.30
CA HIS A 332 -15.50 25.07 -12.09
C HIS A 332 -16.05 24.77 -13.47
N GLN A 333 -15.64 23.64 -14.07
CA GLN A 333 -16.28 23.11 -15.28
C GLN A 333 -17.75 22.75 -15.01
N GLU A 334 -18.05 22.09 -13.88
CA GLU A 334 -19.43 21.78 -13.51
C GLU A 334 -20.29 23.05 -13.34
N LEU A 335 -19.78 24.05 -12.62
CA LEU A 335 -20.48 25.32 -12.42
C LEU A 335 -20.69 26.08 -13.74
N LYS A 336 -19.72 26.05 -14.66
CA LYS A 336 -19.84 26.61 -16.02
C LYS A 336 -20.93 25.90 -16.83
N LEU A 337 -20.95 24.56 -16.83
CA LEU A 337 -21.98 23.77 -17.50
C LEU A 337 -23.38 24.07 -16.95
N LYS A 338 -23.53 24.14 -15.62
CA LYS A 338 -24.79 24.55 -14.96
C LYS A 338 -25.25 25.95 -15.41
N ARG A 339 -24.34 26.93 -15.45
CA ARG A 339 -24.65 28.28 -15.97
C ARG A 339 -25.04 28.26 -17.45
N ARG A 340 -24.41 27.45 -18.30
CA ARG A 340 -24.77 27.32 -19.72
C ARG A 340 -26.18 26.74 -19.89
N VAL A 341 -26.48 25.61 -19.24
CA VAL A 341 -27.81 24.97 -19.30
C VAL A 341 -28.92 25.93 -18.83
N GLN A 342 -28.68 26.66 -17.75
CA GLN A 342 -29.64 27.66 -17.25
C GLN A 342 -29.90 28.78 -18.26
N ARG A 343 -28.85 29.28 -18.96
CA ARG A 343 -29.00 30.28 -20.03
C ARG A 343 -29.81 29.74 -21.21
N GLU A 344 -29.51 28.53 -21.66
CA GLU A 344 -30.21 27.88 -22.78
C GLU A 344 -31.70 27.64 -22.45
N GLN A 345 -32.02 27.22 -21.22
CA GLN A 345 -33.39 27.11 -20.74
C GLN A 345 -34.11 28.47 -20.76
N SER A 346 -33.52 29.51 -20.16
CA SER A 346 -34.11 30.85 -20.15
C SER A 346 -34.30 31.46 -21.55
N GLN A 347 -33.39 31.18 -22.48
CA GLN A 347 -33.53 31.59 -23.89
C GLN A 347 -34.65 30.82 -24.60
N ARG A 348 -34.78 29.52 -24.33
CA ARG A 348 -35.86 28.68 -24.89
C ARG A 348 -37.23 29.07 -24.37
N GLU A 349 -37.35 29.40 -23.09
CA GLU A 349 -38.59 29.93 -22.51
C GLU A 349 -38.98 31.27 -23.14
N ARG A 350 -38.01 32.19 -23.32
CA ARG A 350 -38.26 33.45 -24.04
C ARG A 350 -38.69 33.23 -25.48
N SER A 351 -38.03 32.35 -26.25
CA SER A 351 -38.40 32.12 -27.65
C SER A 351 -39.78 31.45 -27.80
N LEU A 352 -40.16 30.56 -26.88
CA LEU A 352 -41.51 29.99 -26.78
C LEU A 352 -42.56 31.05 -26.42
N SER A 353 -42.25 31.98 -25.51
CA SER A 353 -43.18 33.10 -25.21
C SER A 353 -43.33 34.07 -26.39
N ALA A 354 -42.26 34.31 -27.16
CA ALA A 354 -42.25 35.24 -28.29
C ALA A 354 -42.91 34.66 -29.56
N SER A 355 -42.90 33.34 -29.75
CA SER A 355 -43.60 32.68 -30.85
C SER A 355 -45.12 32.65 -30.61
N SER A 356 -45.56 32.46 -29.37
CA SER A 356 -46.99 32.50 -28.99
C SER A 356 -47.67 33.84 -29.25
N SER A 357 -46.92 34.93 -29.45
CA SER A 357 -47.44 36.28 -29.71
C SER A 357 -47.42 36.71 -31.18
N ARG A 358 -47.06 35.83 -32.13
CA ARG A 358 -46.91 36.18 -33.56
C ARG A 358 -47.78 35.37 -34.54
N GLY A 359 -48.50 34.35 -34.08
CA GLY A 359 -49.34 33.50 -34.93
C GLY A 359 -50.75 34.06 -35.16
N SER A 360 -50.90 35.11 -35.98
CA SER A 360 -52.22 35.56 -36.49
C SER A 360 -52.09 36.46 -37.71
N GLN A 361 -52.10 35.86 -38.91
CA GLN A 361 -52.89 36.26 -40.10
C GLN A 361 -52.35 35.59 -41.38
N SER A 362 -53.27 35.24 -42.28
CA SER A 362 -53.05 34.65 -43.62
C SER A 362 -52.59 33.19 -43.66
N GLU A 363 -53.46 32.30 -44.13
CA GLU A 363 -53.24 31.29 -45.19
C GLU A 363 -54.40 30.27 -45.22
N ASP A 364 -55.57 30.67 -45.75
CA ASP A 364 -56.79 29.84 -45.74
C ASP A 364 -57.02 29.04 -47.04
N LEU A 365 -55.97 28.92 -47.88
CA LEU A 365 -56.00 28.20 -49.17
C LEU A 365 -54.89 27.14 -49.30
N THR A 366 -53.90 27.15 -48.41
CA THR A 366 -52.83 26.12 -48.32
C THR A 366 -53.21 24.93 -47.43
N ILE A 367 -54.29 25.08 -46.64
CA ILE A 367 -54.60 24.20 -45.50
C ILE A 367 -54.92 22.76 -45.92
N GLN A 368 -55.70 22.53 -46.98
CA GLN A 368 -56.19 21.18 -47.29
C GLN A 368 -55.12 20.17 -47.73
N ASP A 369 -54.07 20.64 -48.41
CA ASP A 369 -52.93 19.80 -48.79
C ASP A 369 -51.93 19.66 -47.63
N LEU A 370 -51.74 20.71 -46.83
CA LEU A 370 -50.97 20.66 -45.58
C LEU A 370 -51.62 19.75 -44.53
N GLU A 371 -52.95 19.66 -44.47
CA GLU A 371 -53.67 18.76 -43.55
C GLU A 371 -53.48 17.29 -43.92
N LYS A 372 -53.56 16.94 -45.21
CA LYS A 372 -53.28 15.57 -45.69
C LYS A 372 -51.83 15.16 -45.49
N GLU A 373 -50.88 16.06 -45.75
CA GLU A 373 -49.46 15.80 -45.53
C GLU A 373 -49.15 15.71 -44.02
N LYS A 374 -49.82 16.52 -43.19
CA LYS A 374 -49.74 16.44 -41.72
C LYS A 374 -50.41 15.18 -41.16
N GLU A 375 -51.45 14.64 -41.79
CA GLU A 375 -52.01 13.33 -41.44
C GLU A 375 -51.04 12.20 -41.79
N ARG A 376 -50.42 12.22 -42.98
CA ARG A 376 -49.35 11.26 -43.35
C ARG A 376 -48.18 11.31 -42.38
N GLN A 377 -47.65 12.51 -42.13
CA GLN A 377 -46.55 12.72 -41.18
C GLN A 377 -46.97 12.35 -39.75
N GLY A 378 -48.23 12.59 -39.36
CA GLY A 378 -48.80 12.16 -38.09
C GLY A 378 -48.79 10.63 -37.93
N GLN A 379 -49.24 9.89 -38.94
CA GLN A 379 -49.21 8.43 -38.96
C GLN A 379 -47.79 7.86 -38.98
N GLU A 380 -46.87 8.51 -39.70
CA GLU A 380 -45.45 8.12 -39.72
C GLU A 380 -44.78 8.38 -38.36
N ILE A 381 -45.05 9.53 -37.73
CA ILE A 381 -44.62 9.85 -36.36
C ILE A 381 -45.22 8.86 -35.34
N GLU A 382 -46.50 8.49 -35.47
CA GLU A 382 -47.15 7.53 -34.58
C GLU A 382 -46.54 6.12 -34.73
N SER A 383 -46.24 5.69 -35.96
CA SER A 383 -45.50 4.45 -36.24
C SER A 383 -44.09 4.47 -35.64
N ILE A 384 -43.37 5.59 -35.76
CA ILE A 384 -42.04 5.77 -35.14
C ILE A 384 -42.14 5.72 -33.61
N ILE A 385 -43.14 6.35 -33.00
CA ILE A 385 -43.39 6.31 -31.55
C ILE A 385 -43.74 4.89 -31.08
N GLN A 386 -44.58 4.17 -31.83
CA GLN A 386 -44.94 2.78 -31.56
C GLN A 386 -43.69 1.88 -31.59
N HIS A 387 -42.87 2.00 -32.64
CA HIS A 387 -41.62 1.25 -32.76
C HIS A 387 -40.62 1.60 -31.66
N GLN A 388 -40.47 2.89 -31.32
CA GLN A 388 -39.60 3.33 -30.24
C GLN A 388 -40.04 2.80 -28.87
N ARG A 389 -41.36 2.72 -28.60
CA ARG A 389 -41.91 2.08 -27.40
C ARG A 389 -41.63 0.58 -27.35
N GLU A 390 -41.75 -0.14 -28.47
CA GLU A 390 -41.39 -1.56 -28.54
C GLU A 390 -39.89 -1.80 -28.31
N VAL A 391 -39.02 -0.97 -28.88
CA VAL A 391 -37.57 -1.04 -28.68
C VAL A 391 -37.23 -0.75 -27.21
N GLU A 392 -37.85 0.26 -26.60
CA GLU A 392 -37.69 0.52 -25.16
C GLU A 392 -38.22 -0.62 -24.27
N ALA A 393 -39.32 -1.26 -24.64
CA ALA A 393 -39.86 -2.40 -23.90
C ALA A 393 -38.89 -3.59 -23.94
N ARG A 394 -38.39 -3.97 -25.13
CA ARG A 394 -37.37 -5.02 -25.28
C ARG A 394 -36.11 -4.71 -24.48
N ARG A 395 -35.62 -3.47 -24.55
CA ARG A 395 -34.44 -3.04 -23.77
C ARG A 395 -34.67 -3.18 -22.26
N ARG A 396 -35.86 -2.84 -21.75
CA ARG A 396 -36.20 -3.01 -20.32
C ARG A 396 -36.25 -4.49 -19.92
N GLU A 397 -36.78 -5.38 -20.77
CA GLU A 397 -36.75 -6.82 -20.52
C GLU A 397 -35.32 -7.39 -20.53
N GLU A 398 -34.46 -6.93 -21.44
CA GLU A 398 -33.04 -7.30 -21.49
C GLU A 398 -32.30 -6.82 -20.23
N GLU A 399 -32.46 -5.54 -19.86
CA GLU A 399 -31.91 -5.00 -18.61
C GLU A 399 -32.45 -5.72 -17.35
N GLU A 400 -33.67 -6.28 -17.39
CA GLU A 400 -34.22 -7.07 -16.27
C GLU A 400 -33.64 -8.49 -16.25
N LYS A 401 -33.48 -9.15 -17.41
CA LYS A 401 -32.81 -10.45 -17.54
C LYS A 401 -31.35 -10.37 -17.08
N GLU A 402 -30.61 -9.33 -17.48
CA GLU A 402 -29.25 -9.08 -17.00
C GLU A 402 -29.21 -8.89 -15.47
N ARG A 403 -30.16 -8.12 -14.91
CA ARG A 403 -30.28 -7.94 -13.44
C ARG A 403 -30.64 -9.24 -12.72
N GLN A 404 -31.38 -10.15 -13.34
CA GLN A 404 -31.66 -11.48 -12.78
C GLN A 404 -30.40 -12.37 -12.81
N GLN A 405 -29.67 -12.41 -13.93
CA GLN A 405 -28.41 -13.14 -14.06
C GLN A 405 -27.34 -12.63 -13.08
N GLN A 406 -27.19 -11.31 -12.91
CA GLN A 406 -26.27 -10.73 -11.93
C GLN A 406 -26.60 -11.16 -10.49
N LYS A 407 -27.90 -11.24 -10.13
CA LYS A 407 -28.33 -11.74 -8.81
C LYS A 407 -28.07 -13.24 -8.63
N GLU A 408 -28.16 -14.03 -9.69
CA GLU A 408 -27.86 -15.46 -9.66
C GLU A 408 -26.36 -15.70 -9.47
N VAL A 409 -25.52 -15.01 -10.25
CA VAL A 409 -24.05 -15.04 -10.10
C VAL A 409 -23.62 -14.56 -8.70
N GLN A 410 -24.27 -13.52 -8.16
CA GLN A 410 -23.97 -13.05 -6.81
C GLN A 410 -24.28 -14.10 -5.74
N ARG A 411 -25.44 -14.77 -5.81
CA ARG A 411 -25.79 -15.85 -4.85
C ARG A 411 -24.84 -17.05 -4.94
N GLU A 412 -24.42 -17.40 -6.15
CA GLU A 412 -23.45 -18.48 -6.35
C GLU A 412 -22.07 -18.12 -5.78
N LEU A 413 -21.63 -16.86 -5.92
CA LEU A 413 -20.42 -16.37 -5.28
C LEU A 413 -20.54 -16.35 -3.75
N GLU A 414 -21.69 -15.94 -3.21
CA GLU A 414 -21.99 -15.98 -1.76
C GLU A 414 -21.93 -17.43 -1.24
N ARG A 415 -22.50 -18.40 -1.96
CA ARG A 415 -22.39 -19.84 -1.65
C ARG A 415 -20.94 -20.33 -1.62
N GLN A 416 -20.14 -19.97 -2.62
CA GLN A 416 -18.73 -20.36 -2.69
C GLN A 416 -17.90 -19.73 -1.56
N LEU A 417 -18.21 -18.49 -1.16
CA LEU A 417 -17.57 -17.84 -0.01
C LEU A 417 -17.93 -18.54 1.31
N GLU A 418 -19.19 -18.90 1.53
CA GLU A 418 -19.59 -19.69 2.72
C GLU A 418 -18.91 -21.07 2.76
N GLU A 419 -18.77 -21.75 1.61
CA GLU A 419 -18.09 -23.06 1.55
C GLU A 419 -16.59 -22.93 1.83
N ALA A 420 -15.94 -21.89 1.31
CA ALA A 420 -14.54 -21.58 1.61
C ALA A 420 -14.33 -21.19 3.08
N GLU A 421 -15.28 -20.47 3.69
CA GLU A 421 -15.23 -20.11 5.10
C GLU A 421 -15.37 -21.35 6.01
N LYS A 422 -16.36 -22.21 5.77
CA LYS A 422 -16.54 -23.48 6.50
C LYS A 422 -15.32 -24.41 6.36
N LEU A 423 -14.72 -24.49 5.17
CA LEU A 423 -13.48 -25.25 4.95
C LEU A 423 -12.31 -24.68 5.76
N ARG A 424 -12.19 -23.34 5.81
CA ARG A 424 -11.17 -22.64 6.60
C ARG A 424 -11.36 -22.85 8.10
N GLU A 425 -12.58 -22.80 8.61
CA GLU A 425 -12.90 -23.09 10.01
C GLU A 425 -12.53 -24.55 10.36
N SER A 426 -12.89 -25.51 9.51
CA SER A 426 -12.52 -26.93 9.69
C SER A 426 -11.00 -27.12 9.74
N MET A 427 -10.26 -26.50 8.81
CA MET A 427 -8.79 -26.56 8.79
C MET A 427 -8.17 -25.88 10.02
N GLN A 428 -8.76 -24.78 10.51
CA GLN A 428 -8.31 -24.13 11.75
C GLN A 428 -8.55 -25.01 12.98
N ALA A 429 -9.66 -25.75 13.04
CA ALA A 429 -9.95 -26.69 14.12
C ALA A 429 -8.94 -27.86 14.13
N GLU A 430 -8.64 -28.45 12.97
CA GLU A 430 -7.62 -29.51 12.84
C GLU A 430 -6.22 -28.99 13.22
N MET A 431 -5.83 -27.82 12.73
CA MET A 431 -4.55 -27.20 13.08
C MET A 431 -4.43 -26.93 14.60
N ALA A 432 -5.52 -26.51 15.26
CA ALA A 432 -5.55 -26.31 16.71
C ALA A 432 -5.51 -27.62 17.52
N GLU A 433 -5.97 -28.74 16.96
CA GLU A 433 -5.78 -30.07 17.55
C GLU A 433 -4.32 -30.52 17.41
N LYS A 434 -3.73 -30.37 16.21
CA LYS A 434 -2.30 -30.67 15.96
C LYS A 434 -1.37 -29.80 16.80
N GLU A 435 -1.71 -28.53 17.03
CA GLU A 435 -0.95 -27.63 17.91
C GLU A 435 -0.97 -28.12 19.38
N LYS A 436 -2.13 -28.58 19.88
CA LYS A 436 -2.24 -29.16 21.24
C LYS A 436 -1.45 -30.46 21.37
N GLU A 437 -1.50 -31.35 20.38
CA GLU A 437 -0.68 -32.57 20.33
C GLU A 437 0.82 -32.20 20.37
N ALA A 438 1.25 -31.23 19.56
CA ALA A 438 2.63 -30.76 19.53
C ALA A 438 3.07 -30.09 20.84
N GLU A 439 2.18 -29.35 21.52
CA GLU A 439 2.47 -28.76 22.84
C GLU A 439 2.65 -29.84 23.91
N GLN A 440 1.83 -30.89 23.90
CA GLN A 440 1.99 -32.05 24.79
C GLN A 440 3.32 -32.78 24.52
N GLN A 441 3.67 -32.99 23.25
CA GLN A 441 4.96 -33.58 22.88
C GLN A 441 6.14 -32.72 23.34
N ARG A 442 6.09 -31.39 23.16
CA ARG A 442 7.12 -30.45 23.65
C ARG A 442 7.29 -30.51 25.17
N LYS A 443 6.20 -30.52 25.93
CA LYS A 443 6.24 -30.68 27.40
C LYS A 443 6.88 -32.01 27.79
N ARG A 444 6.57 -33.10 27.09
CA ARG A 444 7.19 -34.41 27.33
C ARG A 444 8.68 -34.45 27.00
N ILE A 445 9.11 -33.80 25.92
CA ILE A 445 10.54 -33.66 25.60
C ILE A 445 11.27 -32.92 26.72
N GLN A 446 10.71 -31.81 27.22
CA GLN A 446 11.28 -31.06 28.35
C GLN A 446 11.35 -31.89 29.65
N GLU A 447 10.34 -32.73 29.95
CA GLU A 447 10.40 -33.68 31.07
C GLU A 447 11.54 -34.70 30.90
N LEU A 448 11.66 -35.28 29.69
CA LEU A 448 12.70 -36.25 29.37
C LEU A 448 14.09 -35.62 29.50
N GLU A 449 14.33 -34.47 28.87
CA GLU A 449 15.56 -33.68 28.97
C GLU A 449 15.93 -33.41 30.44
N LEU A 450 14.96 -32.94 31.25
CA LEU A 450 15.20 -32.67 32.67
C LEU A 450 15.57 -33.93 33.46
N THR A 451 14.96 -35.08 33.17
CA THR A 451 15.32 -36.35 33.83
C THR A 451 16.65 -36.92 33.33
N GLN A 452 17.01 -36.71 32.07
CA GLN A 452 18.32 -37.04 31.53
C GLN A 452 19.41 -36.24 32.26
N HIS A 453 19.30 -34.91 32.34
CA HIS A 453 20.26 -34.07 33.06
C HIS A 453 20.44 -34.50 34.54
N LYS A 454 19.36 -34.93 35.20
CA LYS A 454 19.42 -35.45 36.58
C LYS A 454 20.09 -36.83 36.67
N LEU A 455 19.87 -37.70 35.68
CA LEU A 455 20.56 -38.98 35.58
C LEU A 455 22.06 -38.80 35.30
N GLU A 456 22.44 -37.87 34.43
CA GLU A 456 23.83 -37.50 34.16
C GLU A 456 24.52 -36.93 35.40
N ALA A 457 23.84 -36.04 36.14
CA ALA A 457 24.34 -35.54 37.42
C ALA A 457 24.53 -36.68 38.45
N ALA A 458 23.57 -37.61 38.55
CA ALA A 458 23.69 -38.77 39.43
C ALA A 458 24.86 -39.69 39.03
N LEU A 459 25.02 -39.95 37.73
CA LEU A 459 26.11 -40.77 37.21
C LEU A 459 27.47 -40.13 37.49
N ASN A 460 27.60 -38.81 37.34
CA ASN A 460 28.80 -38.08 37.72
C ASN A 460 29.12 -38.22 39.22
N THR A 461 28.11 -38.23 40.11
CA THR A 461 28.35 -38.50 41.54
C THR A 461 28.76 -39.94 41.84
N GLU A 462 28.27 -40.92 41.07
CA GLU A 462 28.70 -42.33 41.18
C GLU A 462 30.15 -42.50 40.71
N ILE A 463 30.52 -41.88 39.58
CA ILE A 463 31.91 -41.85 39.08
C ILE A 463 32.84 -41.22 40.12
N GLN A 464 32.48 -40.05 40.69
CA GLN A 464 33.28 -39.40 41.73
C GLN A 464 33.43 -40.28 42.98
N ALA A 465 32.36 -40.94 43.44
CA ALA A 465 32.43 -41.84 44.58
C ALA A 465 33.30 -43.08 44.32
N HIS A 466 33.30 -43.61 43.09
CA HIS A 466 34.15 -44.74 42.69
C HIS A 466 35.64 -44.33 42.60
N MET A 467 35.93 -43.13 42.08
CA MET A 467 37.30 -42.58 42.06
C MET A 467 37.84 -42.31 43.47
N GLU A 468 36.98 -41.95 44.42
CA GLU A 468 37.35 -41.77 45.82
C GLU A 468 37.56 -43.11 46.53
N GLU A 469 36.72 -44.12 46.28
CA GLU A 469 36.89 -45.49 46.80
C GLU A 469 38.23 -46.08 46.37
N GLU A 470 38.55 -45.96 45.08
CA GLU A 470 39.81 -46.43 44.53
C GLU A 470 41.03 -45.70 45.13
N ARG A 471 40.93 -44.38 45.37
CA ARG A 471 41.99 -43.63 46.05
C ARG A 471 42.21 -44.15 47.48
N VAL A 472 41.15 -44.24 48.29
CA VAL A 472 41.27 -44.68 49.70
C VAL A 472 41.74 -46.13 49.79
N ARG A 473 41.35 -46.98 48.83
CA ARG A 473 41.85 -48.36 48.71
C ARG A 473 43.36 -48.41 48.47
N LEU A 474 43.88 -47.57 47.56
CA LEU A 474 45.32 -47.46 47.28
C LEU A 474 46.10 -46.86 48.47
N GLU A 475 45.52 -45.88 49.17
CA GLU A 475 46.12 -45.31 50.40
C GLU A 475 46.20 -46.38 51.51
N LEU A 476 45.15 -47.18 51.70
CA LEU A 476 45.14 -48.30 52.65
C LEU A 476 46.17 -49.37 52.26
N GLU A 477 46.30 -49.71 50.98
CA GLU A 477 47.33 -50.64 50.50
C GLU A 477 48.74 -50.15 50.83
N GLY A 478 49.02 -48.86 50.63
CA GLY A 478 50.28 -48.23 51.05
C GLY A 478 50.53 -48.27 52.56
N VAL A 479 49.50 -48.05 53.38
CA VAL A 479 49.59 -48.17 54.85
C VAL A 479 49.86 -49.62 55.28
N LEU A 480 49.24 -50.61 54.63
CA LEU A 480 49.46 -52.03 54.89
C LEU A 480 50.89 -52.47 54.52
N GLN A 481 51.41 -52.01 53.37
CA GLN A 481 52.81 -52.25 52.98
C GLN A 481 53.78 -51.63 54.00
N ALA A 482 53.52 -50.39 54.45
CA ALA A 482 54.32 -49.74 55.49
C ALA A 482 54.24 -50.47 56.85
N GLU A 483 53.07 -50.98 57.25
CA GLU A 483 52.94 -51.83 58.46
C GLU A 483 53.75 -53.12 58.31
N GLU A 484 53.71 -53.78 57.15
CA GLU A 484 54.45 -55.02 56.92
C GLU A 484 55.97 -54.79 56.93
N GLU A 485 56.46 -53.76 56.24
CA GLU A 485 57.89 -53.39 56.26
C GLU A 485 58.37 -53.05 57.68
N LYS A 486 57.60 -52.27 58.44
CA LYS A 486 57.93 -51.92 59.82
C LYS A 486 57.84 -53.12 60.78
N SER A 487 56.89 -54.03 60.55
CA SER A 487 56.80 -55.30 61.28
C SER A 487 58.04 -56.17 61.06
N ARG A 488 58.48 -56.32 59.79
CA ARG A 488 59.74 -57.00 59.45
C ARG A 488 60.97 -56.33 60.08
N GLN A 489 61.04 -55.00 60.10
CA GLN A 489 62.12 -54.25 60.78
C GLN A 489 62.12 -54.50 62.29
N CYS A 490 60.94 -54.51 62.94
CA CYS A 490 60.81 -54.81 64.37
C CYS A 490 61.29 -56.23 64.71
N LEU A 491 60.90 -57.23 63.89
CA LEU A 491 61.33 -58.62 64.07
C LEU A 491 62.86 -58.76 63.95
N LEU A 492 63.48 -58.16 62.93
CA LEU A 492 64.94 -58.17 62.76
C LEU A 492 65.67 -57.50 63.93
N LEU A 493 65.16 -56.38 64.45
CA LEU A 493 65.73 -55.73 65.64
C LEU A 493 65.56 -56.58 66.91
N GLN A 494 64.45 -57.31 67.03
CA GLN A 494 64.23 -58.25 68.14
C GLN A 494 65.21 -59.43 68.07
N GLU A 495 65.35 -60.07 66.90
CA GLU A 495 66.32 -61.15 66.68
C GLU A 495 67.76 -60.71 66.98
N GLN A 496 68.15 -59.49 66.57
CA GLN A 496 69.46 -58.91 66.91
C GLN A 496 69.62 -58.66 68.41
N GLN A 497 68.57 -58.24 69.11
CA GLN A 497 68.61 -58.04 70.57
C GLN A 497 68.69 -59.38 71.31
N GLU A 498 68.00 -60.41 70.84
CA GLU A 498 68.05 -61.78 71.40
C GLU A 498 69.43 -62.41 71.15
N ALA A 499 69.97 -62.33 69.92
CA ALA A 499 71.33 -62.75 69.60
C ALA A 499 72.37 -62.04 70.49
N SER A 500 72.22 -60.72 70.70
CA SER A 500 73.09 -59.94 71.60
C SER A 500 72.99 -60.34 73.07
N ARG A 501 71.84 -60.90 73.52
CA ARG A 501 71.66 -61.45 74.88
C ARG A 501 72.26 -62.85 75.03
N HIS A 502 72.38 -63.61 73.95
CA HIS A 502 73.00 -64.94 73.95
C HIS A 502 74.54 -64.90 73.93
N PHE A 503 75.16 -63.74 73.67
CA PHE A 503 76.62 -63.58 73.71
C PHE A 503 77.12 -62.88 74.99
N SER A 504 78.02 -63.58 75.71
CA SER A 504 78.88 -63.17 76.85
C SER A 504 78.29 -63.23 78.28
N PRO A 505 79.12 -63.51 79.31
CA PRO A 505 80.57 -63.85 79.29
C PRO A 505 80.78 -65.38 79.24
N THR A 506 81.91 -65.94 78.81
CA THR A 506 83.33 -65.65 79.13
C THR A 506 84.18 -66.19 77.94
N GLU A 507 85.40 -65.77 77.57
CA GLU A 507 86.50 -65.10 78.30
C GLU A 507 87.22 -64.00 77.46
N GLU A 508 88.56 -63.98 77.42
CA GLU A 508 89.45 -62.94 76.88
C GLU A 508 90.03 -63.23 75.48
N ALA A 509 90.11 -62.21 74.59
CA ALA A 509 91.25 -61.91 73.69
C ALA A 509 91.00 -60.62 72.86
N PRO A 510 92.04 -59.88 72.40
CA PRO A 510 91.85 -58.50 71.94
C PRO A 510 91.93 -58.28 70.41
N ASN A 511 90.88 -57.72 69.80
CA ASN A 511 91.01 -56.59 68.88
C ASN A 511 89.66 -55.89 68.59
N ARG A 512 89.68 -54.57 68.42
CA ARG A 512 88.47 -53.77 68.15
C ARG A 512 88.09 -53.81 66.66
N ALA A 513 86.89 -54.32 66.38
CA ALA A 513 85.94 -53.61 65.53
C ALA A 513 84.76 -53.20 66.41
N LYS A 514 84.23 -51.98 66.23
CA LYS A 514 83.06 -51.53 67.01
C LYS A 514 81.80 -52.11 66.36
N GLU A 515 81.38 -53.30 66.78
CA GLU A 515 79.96 -53.65 66.65
C GLU A 515 79.19 -52.86 67.71
N GLU A 516 78.47 -51.85 67.24
CA GLU A 516 77.58 -51.07 68.07
C GLU A 516 76.46 -51.98 68.57
N ARG A 517 76.34 -52.13 69.90
CA ARG A 517 75.18 -52.79 70.49
C ARG A 517 73.93 -52.04 70.01
N PRO A 518 72.92 -52.72 69.43
CA PRO A 518 71.69 -52.05 69.05
C PRO A 518 71.05 -51.40 70.30
N ASP A 519 70.81 -50.09 70.22
CA ASP A 519 70.25 -49.30 71.31
C ASP A 519 68.86 -49.85 71.69
N PRO A 520 68.61 -50.23 72.96
CA PRO A 520 67.27 -50.64 73.41
C PRO A 520 66.16 -49.64 73.06
N SER A 521 66.52 -48.36 72.93
CA SER A 521 65.63 -47.28 72.51
C SER A 521 65.13 -47.45 71.07
N ALA A 522 65.96 -47.96 70.16
CA ALA A 522 65.61 -48.09 68.73
C ALA A 522 64.48 -49.10 68.49
N LEU A 523 64.48 -50.23 69.22
CA LEU A 523 63.39 -51.21 69.17
C LEU A 523 62.10 -50.64 69.79
N HIS A 524 62.20 -49.80 70.83
CA HIS A 524 61.05 -49.13 71.42
C HIS A 524 60.40 -48.12 70.44
N TYR A 525 61.21 -47.29 69.76
CA TYR A 525 60.72 -46.38 68.73
C TYR A 525 60.09 -47.12 67.54
N ALA A 526 60.73 -48.18 67.03
CA ALA A 526 60.16 -48.99 65.94
C ALA A 526 58.82 -49.65 66.32
N SER A 527 58.70 -50.13 67.57
CA SER A 527 57.45 -50.68 68.11
C SER A 527 56.35 -49.62 68.24
N GLN A 528 56.70 -48.40 68.68
CA GLN A 528 55.78 -47.27 68.76
C GLN A 528 55.32 -46.80 67.37
N GLU A 529 56.23 -46.75 66.38
CA GLU A 529 55.89 -46.47 64.98
C GLU A 529 54.93 -47.53 64.43
N LEU A 530 55.20 -48.83 64.66
CA LEU A 530 54.32 -49.92 64.25
C LEU A 530 52.92 -49.82 64.88
N GLN A 531 52.82 -49.42 66.15
CA GLN A 531 51.54 -49.14 66.79
C GLN A 531 50.82 -47.95 66.12
N SER A 532 51.53 -46.87 65.79
CA SER A 532 50.95 -45.70 65.11
C SER A 532 50.45 -46.03 63.69
N LEU A 533 51.11 -46.96 62.99
CA LEU A 533 50.68 -47.47 61.68
C LEU A 533 49.43 -48.36 61.82
N ARG A 534 49.32 -49.18 62.87
CA ARG A 534 48.10 -49.96 63.15
C ARG A 534 46.89 -49.08 63.43
N GLU A 535 47.06 -48.02 64.22
CA GLU A 535 46.00 -47.03 64.43
C GLU A 535 45.64 -46.29 63.13
N THR A 536 46.62 -46.00 62.28
CA THR A 536 46.40 -45.36 60.98
C THR A 536 45.64 -46.30 60.04
N ARG A 537 46.01 -47.58 59.97
CA ARG A 537 45.29 -48.63 59.24
C ARG A 537 43.83 -48.72 59.70
N GLU A 538 43.56 -48.71 61.00
CA GLU A 538 42.20 -48.75 61.54
C GLU A 538 41.36 -47.52 61.14
N ARG A 539 41.96 -46.32 61.16
CA ARG A 539 41.32 -45.09 60.64
C ARG A 539 41.09 -45.16 59.13
N SER A 540 42.04 -45.68 58.35
CA SER A 540 41.89 -45.87 56.90
C SER A 540 40.84 -46.91 56.53
N HIS A 541 40.69 -47.99 57.31
CA HIS A 541 39.58 -48.95 57.14
C HIS A 541 38.22 -48.29 57.40
N GLN A 542 38.07 -47.54 58.50
CA GLN A 542 36.84 -46.80 58.80
C GLN A 542 36.51 -45.79 57.68
N HIS A 543 37.53 -45.12 57.14
CA HIS A 543 37.34 -44.20 56.02
C HIS A 543 36.91 -44.93 54.72
N LEU A 544 37.47 -46.11 54.44
CA LEU A 544 37.06 -46.93 53.29
C LEU A 544 35.59 -47.37 53.43
N GLU A 545 35.15 -47.80 54.62
CA GLU A 545 33.75 -48.16 54.89
C GLU A 545 32.79 -46.96 54.66
N GLU A 546 33.17 -45.75 55.11
CA GLU A 546 32.40 -44.54 54.85
C GLU A 546 32.28 -44.22 53.35
N VAL A 547 33.37 -44.40 52.59
CA VAL A 547 33.40 -44.13 51.15
C VAL A 547 32.62 -45.19 50.37
N GLN A 548 32.69 -46.45 50.75
CA GLN A 548 31.87 -47.53 50.17
C GLN A 548 30.36 -47.30 50.45
N GLU A 549 29.99 -46.81 51.62
CA GLU A 549 28.60 -46.42 51.92
C GLU A 549 28.15 -45.17 51.13
N LYS A 550 29.05 -44.22 50.85
CA LYS A 550 28.77 -43.09 49.93
C LYS A 550 28.56 -43.59 48.49
N LEU A 551 29.41 -44.50 48.01
CA LEU A 551 29.27 -45.14 46.69
C LEU A 551 27.92 -45.89 46.59
N ARG A 552 27.57 -46.71 47.58
CA ARG A 552 26.28 -47.42 47.63
C ARG A 552 25.08 -46.48 47.53
N LYS A 553 25.13 -45.32 48.19
CA LYS A 553 24.10 -44.28 48.10
C LYS A 553 24.04 -43.65 46.70
N ALA A 554 25.18 -43.36 46.07
CA ALA A 554 25.25 -42.85 44.70
C ALA A 554 24.66 -43.85 43.69
N SER A 555 25.03 -45.13 43.75
CA SER A 555 24.48 -46.19 42.89
C SER A 555 22.96 -46.35 43.02
N ILE A 556 22.41 -46.20 44.23
CA ILE A 556 20.96 -46.20 44.45
C ILE A 556 20.30 -44.98 43.78
N HIS A 557 20.96 -43.81 43.82
CA HIS A 557 20.46 -42.58 43.18
C HIS A 557 20.44 -42.69 41.65
N VAL A 558 21.49 -43.27 41.03
CA VAL A 558 21.53 -43.55 39.59
C VAL A 558 20.43 -44.54 39.19
N ARG A 559 20.25 -45.64 39.94
CA ARG A 559 19.14 -46.60 39.72
C ARG A 559 17.77 -45.93 39.82
N HIS A 560 17.58 -45.01 40.76
CA HIS A 560 16.33 -44.26 40.90
C HIS A 560 16.01 -43.44 39.64
N TRP A 561 16.95 -42.61 39.17
CA TRP A 561 16.74 -41.78 37.98
C TRP A 561 16.61 -42.61 36.70
N ASN A 562 17.35 -43.72 36.58
CA ASN A 562 17.22 -44.66 35.46
C ASN A 562 15.82 -45.29 35.42
N VAL A 563 15.24 -45.66 36.56
CA VAL A 563 13.84 -46.11 36.66
C VAL A 563 12.84 -44.99 36.31
N GLN A 564 13.10 -43.74 36.68
CA GLN A 564 12.24 -42.63 36.27
C GLN A 564 12.28 -42.39 34.76
N LEU A 565 13.47 -42.33 34.16
CA LEU A 565 13.65 -42.13 32.72
C LEU A 565 12.96 -43.25 31.91
N ASN A 566 13.15 -44.52 32.30
CA ASN A 566 12.47 -45.66 31.65
C ASN A 566 10.95 -45.64 31.80
N ARG A 567 10.39 -45.00 32.83
CA ARG A 567 8.93 -44.78 32.94
C ARG A 567 8.46 -43.70 31.98
N LEU A 568 9.26 -42.66 31.76
CA LEU A 568 8.93 -41.56 30.85
C LEU A 568 9.09 -41.93 29.37
N MET A 569 10.01 -42.85 29.06
CA MET A 569 10.31 -43.35 27.71
C MET A 569 9.26 -44.31 27.13
N LYS A 570 8.28 -44.79 27.91
CA LYS A 570 7.21 -45.64 27.37
C LYS A 570 6.24 -44.80 26.52
N PRO A 571 5.97 -45.18 25.26
CA PRO A 571 5.01 -44.45 24.43
C PRO A 571 3.59 -44.60 24.98
N VAL A 572 2.85 -43.50 25.03
CA VAL A 572 1.43 -43.50 25.37
C VAL A 572 0.64 -43.84 24.11
N ALA A 573 -0.06 -44.98 24.11
CA ALA A 573 -1.06 -45.27 23.07
C ALA A 573 -2.27 -44.33 23.25
N PRO A 574 -2.94 -43.88 22.17
CA PRO A 574 -4.13 -43.04 22.28
C PRO A 574 -5.29 -43.86 22.89
N GLY A 575 -5.46 -43.81 24.21
CA GLY A 575 -6.52 -44.59 24.89
C GLY A 575 -6.46 -44.59 26.42
N ASP A 576 -5.28 -44.49 27.04
CA ASP A 576 -5.12 -44.64 28.50
C ASP A 576 -5.59 -43.41 29.29
N LYS A 577 -6.91 -43.31 29.48
CA LYS A 577 -7.53 -42.44 30.49
C LYS A 577 -7.26 -43.00 31.88
N LEU A 578 -6.24 -42.47 32.57
CA LEU A 578 -6.04 -42.71 34.00
C LEU A 578 -7.26 -42.25 34.80
N SER A 579 -7.96 -43.22 35.39
CA SER A 579 -9.11 -42.99 36.25
C SER A 579 -8.67 -42.60 37.67
N SER A 580 -9.23 -41.52 38.21
CA SER A 580 -9.11 -41.19 39.63
C SER A 580 -10.37 -40.53 40.18
N LEU A 581 -11.39 -41.34 40.49
CA LEU A 581 -12.43 -41.03 41.49
C LEU A 581 -12.90 -42.34 42.15
N PRO A 582 -13.19 -42.35 43.47
CA PRO A 582 -13.50 -43.58 44.19
C PRO A 582 -14.94 -44.04 43.94
N ALA A 583 -15.11 -45.30 43.56
CA ALA A 583 -16.43 -45.90 43.33
C ALA A 583 -17.14 -46.25 44.64
N LYS A 584 -18.39 -45.80 44.81
CA LYS A 584 -19.38 -46.44 45.68
C LYS A 584 -20.17 -47.45 44.84
N ILE A 585 -20.31 -48.67 45.37
CA ILE A 585 -20.96 -49.80 44.70
C ILE A 585 -22.48 -49.70 44.81
N THR A 586 -23.18 -49.79 43.67
CA THR A 586 -24.50 -50.45 43.55
C THR A 586 -24.77 -50.81 42.08
N CYS A 587 -24.95 -52.11 41.81
CA CYS A 587 -25.52 -52.63 40.55
C CYS A 587 -27.07 -52.61 40.64
N PRO A 588 -27.82 -52.65 39.51
CA PRO A 588 -28.07 -53.92 38.80
C PRO A 588 -28.18 -53.87 37.25
N LYS A 589 -27.59 -54.91 36.63
CA LYS A 589 -28.07 -55.83 35.55
C LYS A 589 -28.98 -55.39 34.38
N GLN A 590 -28.85 -56.23 33.32
CA GLN A 590 -29.60 -56.34 32.06
C GLN A 590 -29.28 -55.24 31.03
N GLU A 591 -29.07 -55.55 29.74
CA GLU A 591 -29.22 -56.82 29.01
C GLU A 591 -28.17 -56.92 27.88
N GLY A 592 -27.96 -58.12 27.33
CA GLY A 592 -27.03 -58.30 26.21
C GLY A 592 -27.60 -59.22 25.15
N ALA A 593 -27.36 -58.89 23.89
CA ALA A 593 -27.31 -59.83 22.77
C ALA A 593 -26.61 -59.21 21.56
N LEU A 594 -25.56 -59.91 21.07
CA LEU A 594 -25.25 -60.24 19.67
C LEU A 594 -25.47 -59.14 18.59
N ALA A 595 -24.45 -58.68 17.87
CA ALA A 595 -23.81 -59.37 16.72
C ALA A 595 -24.81 -59.66 15.58
N SER A 596 -24.54 -59.40 14.29
CA SER A 596 -23.24 -59.46 13.59
C SER A 596 -23.22 -58.60 12.31
N SER A 597 -22.03 -58.43 11.74
CA SER A 597 -21.76 -58.39 10.29
C SER A 597 -22.61 -57.49 9.37
N GLU A 598 -22.16 -56.24 9.15
CA GLU A 598 -22.25 -55.58 7.82
C GLU A 598 -21.41 -54.30 7.70
N PHE A 599 -20.10 -54.33 8.00
CA PHE A 599 -19.19 -53.22 7.62
C PHE A 599 -17.71 -53.60 7.40
N ILE A 600 -17.45 -54.76 6.78
CA ILE A 600 -16.13 -55.07 6.21
C ILE A 600 -16.28 -55.29 4.70
N ALA A 601 -16.43 -54.18 3.99
CA ALA A 601 -16.13 -54.06 2.56
C ALA A 601 -15.82 -52.59 2.25
N LYS A 602 -14.68 -52.34 1.58
CA LYS A 602 -14.11 -51.01 1.24
C LYS A 602 -13.55 -50.19 2.42
N LEU A 603 -12.30 -50.45 2.81
CA LEU A 603 -11.33 -49.39 3.19
C LEU A 603 -9.88 -49.90 3.25
N GLN A 604 -9.24 -49.98 2.08
CA GLN A 604 -7.79 -49.88 1.85
C GLN A 604 -7.53 -49.87 0.33
N PRO A 605 -6.46 -49.24 -0.17
CA PRO A 605 -5.98 -47.91 0.18
C PRO A 605 -5.99 -47.00 -1.08
N ARG A 606 -6.58 -45.80 -1.00
CA ARG A 606 -6.55 -44.82 -2.12
C ARG A 606 -5.59 -43.64 -1.88
N ALA A 607 -4.54 -43.87 -1.11
CA ALA A 607 -3.42 -42.97 -0.92
C ALA A 607 -2.25 -43.38 -1.83
N ASN A 608 -2.40 -43.17 -3.15
CA ASN A 608 -1.31 -43.33 -4.13
C ASN A 608 -1.62 -42.74 -5.53
N GLN A 609 -2.54 -41.77 -5.65
CA GLN A 609 -2.83 -41.09 -6.93
C GLN A 609 -2.60 -39.57 -6.92
N GLU A 610 -2.46 -38.93 -5.75
CA GLU A 610 -2.25 -37.47 -5.66
C GLU A 610 -0.75 -37.09 -5.64
N THR A 611 0.13 -37.97 -5.16
CA THR A 611 1.59 -37.72 -5.11
C THR A 611 2.27 -37.78 -6.48
N GLN A 612 1.64 -38.36 -7.52
CA GLN A 612 2.19 -38.39 -8.88
C GLN A 612 1.81 -37.14 -9.70
N GLN A 613 0.61 -36.57 -9.50
CA GLN A 613 0.18 -35.36 -10.24
C GLN A 613 0.89 -34.07 -9.79
N ILE A 614 1.44 -34.05 -8.57
CA ILE A 614 2.22 -32.90 -8.07
C ILE A 614 3.67 -32.90 -8.63
N LEU A 615 4.23 -34.06 -9.02
CA LEU A 615 5.55 -34.11 -9.68
C LEU A 615 5.47 -33.79 -11.18
N GLU A 616 4.44 -34.25 -11.88
CA GLU A 616 4.27 -33.99 -13.33
C GLU A 616 3.87 -32.54 -13.66
N SER A 617 3.30 -31.80 -12.70
CA SER A 617 2.95 -30.38 -12.88
C SER A 617 4.11 -29.41 -12.67
N GLN A 618 5.20 -29.84 -12.02
CA GLN A 618 6.41 -29.02 -11.83
C GLN A 618 7.42 -29.22 -12.98
N SER A 619 7.55 -30.41 -13.56
CA SER A 619 8.40 -30.62 -14.75
C SER A 619 7.90 -29.90 -16.00
N ALA A 620 6.57 -29.82 -16.20
CA ALA A 620 5.95 -29.15 -17.34
C ALA A 620 6.13 -27.62 -17.36
N THR A 621 6.57 -27.00 -16.25
CA THR A 621 6.88 -25.57 -16.17
C THR A 621 8.35 -25.25 -16.48
N GLU A 622 9.28 -26.19 -16.30
CA GLU A 622 10.70 -26.00 -16.63
C GLU A 622 10.99 -26.23 -18.12
N GLU A 623 10.34 -27.20 -18.78
CA GLU A 623 10.53 -27.44 -20.23
C GLU A 623 10.02 -26.26 -21.11
N LYS A 624 8.94 -25.58 -20.71
CA LYS A 624 8.46 -24.40 -21.44
C LYS A 624 9.39 -23.19 -21.36
N GLY A 625 10.06 -22.99 -20.22
CA GLY A 625 11.02 -21.90 -20.06
C GLY A 625 12.31 -22.09 -20.88
N LEU A 626 12.69 -23.34 -21.17
CA LEU A 626 13.88 -23.66 -21.97
C LEU A 626 13.59 -23.60 -23.49
N GLN A 627 12.39 -23.96 -23.92
CA GLN A 627 11.98 -23.85 -25.34
C GLN A 627 12.00 -22.38 -25.83
N GLU A 628 11.44 -21.45 -25.03
CA GLU A 628 11.38 -20.01 -25.38
C GLU A 628 12.77 -19.33 -25.36
N GLN A 629 13.74 -19.85 -24.57
CA GLN A 629 15.12 -19.36 -24.59
C GLN A 629 15.95 -19.88 -25.78
N MET A 630 15.62 -21.06 -26.33
CA MET A 630 16.31 -21.58 -27.51
C MET A 630 15.87 -20.90 -28.81
N GLU A 631 14.59 -20.52 -28.96
CA GLU A 631 14.11 -19.76 -30.13
C GLU A 631 14.62 -18.30 -30.15
N ALA A 632 14.94 -17.72 -28.99
CA ALA A 632 15.53 -16.39 -28.89
C ALA A 632 16.99 -16.31 -29.36
N ILE A 633 17.72 -17.44 -29.40
CA ILE A 633 19.15 -17.51 -29.74
C ILE A 633 19.37 -17.80 -31.24
N THR A 634 18.39 -18.38 -31.94
CA THR A 634 18.51 -18.75 -33.37
C THR A 634 18.19 -17.63 -34.37
N LEU A 635 17.78 -16.43 -33.91
CA LEU A 635 17.40 -15.29 -34.77
C LEU A 635 18.44 -14.15 -34.79
N SER A 636 19.72 -14.45 -34.54
CA SER A 636 20.79 -13.45 -34.55
C SER A 636 22.13 -13.99 -35.05
N GLU A 637 22.26 -14.20 -36.38
CA GLU A 637 23.42 -13.75 -37.17
C GLU A 637 23.11 -13.82 -38.70
N PRO A 638 23.86 -13.09 -39.56
CA PRO A 638 23.44 -12.80 -40.93
C PRO A 638 23.97 -13.79 -41.98
N GLY A 639 23.09 -14.17 -42.92
CA GLY A 639 23.50 -14.85 -44.16
C GLY A 639 24.06 -13.86 -45.17
N GLY A 640 25.36 -13.94 -45.47
CA GLY A 640 25.99 -13.29 -46.61
C GLY A 640 26.52 -14.30 -47.63
N SER A 641 26.51 -13.91 -48.91
CA SER A 641 26.77 -14.70 -50.14
C SER A 641 25.50 -15.33 -50.75
#